data_AF-L2GQ04-F1
#
_entry.id   AF-L2GQ04-F1
#
_cell.length_a   1.000
_cell.length_b   1.000
_cell.length_c   1.000
_cell.angle_alpha   90.00
_cell.angle_beta   90.00
_cell.angle_gamma   90.00
#
_symmetry.space_group_name_H-M   'P 1'
#
loop_
_entity.id
_entity.type
_entity.pdbx_description
1 polymer ?
#
loop_
_entity_poly.entity_id
_entity_poly.type
_entity_poly.pdbx_seq_one_letter_code
_entity_poly.pdbx_strand_id
1 'polypeptide(L)'
;MSDPGSKLPIKIDEEDTKTLGNLTGLGQLEDCDQVIRSNGFTQVFGALALIVVYFICRNKTPWVYYPNIKNKPQHPCYQHNPGLFSWIGPLITTKDTQLLSMVGLDGFMFLQMLKLLYRICFFLSLIVVPFLCQWFYTIRGSKRDSQLFILLSLSDIKDIKVYWCILALAHIITAIVLYMVFIYYKRFVTLRQLYLAAPATMTSVSQMKKLSKELCDDQNAIDFINISSRTVIIDRLPPTIKNDLELLKYIESLKIGDIESVSLIHNTYRLQKMYEERDAVIQDIEKEIATSFVKIKKYFKAEKDKCRASFGELYTEDLERSTLALFESMNFTLEEKVKIFNNFCKYADKFFSKTFIGRSIINLHLVRLNEINKKILREKDRLEDTSKENQLDVPKANETLYVDMDVKNDVSFFSISQVLSFRKNSDLFSLDLPINRRKGFITFKDQRTAGIVRQTKLGTRVFSSNIEPAPAPHDVLWRNICRKEVSGYFLKLLSLGLYVLFNLFFLVIVVWIVKSLEIEKNTKNFLFKIVLQNPFIHSLYRGILAPLIYNILLFFVPIIIKALLHMEQNNSYSGLQVKLMYRLSLFLFFNAFLAMIILTSVLTFIEKIKAKTVTIESLISEFGSSIIRTSVFFFNTVVQRLCIGSVIVILKPSPFLYNWIVAPFAIYTRRQTQEREFSPPIDFGNHIPNILLILPMALVYSCVCPLMLVVSWAFYLFSYLVYRNELLYATRNDYESGGSHWKQCIRFILFSLLAFQVITAILTFSVEMYAVFYSFLPLIFLTFVFSEGLNMIFENSCENFPMNAPEERFLDRFSKKALEERHKILGEWKEIGEEVDEDVLPISELGFEDKTSELTKSYYKDPSTSMSIGNIILPQNFYKIVHFLRSFDKNDLFGLKK
;
A
#
# COMPACT_ATOMS: atom_id res chain seq x y z
N MET A 1 10.43 56.63 60.21
CA MET A 1 10.05 57.22 58.91
C MET A 1 10.67 56.33 57.84
N SER A 2 9.98 55.53 57.05
CA SER A 2 8.58 55.43 56.62
C SER A 2 8.35 54.02 56.01
N ASP A 3 7.15 53.46 56.21
CA ASP A 3 6.68 52.11 55.85
C ASP A 3 6.87 51.68 54.37
N PRO A 4 7.04 50.37 54.11
CA PRO A 4 6.72 49.73 52.83
C PRO A 4 5.36 49.00 52.95
N GLY A 5 4.26 49.71 52.67
CA GLY A 5 2.91 49.14 52.73
C GLY A 5 1.94 49.82 51.77
N SER A 6 1.89 49.38 50.51
CA SER A 6 0.73 49.55 49.62
C SER A 6 0.86 48.72 48.33
N LYS A 7 0.78 47.38 48.46
CA LYS A 7 0.34 46.55 47.32
C LYS A 7 -1.18 46.68 47.24
N LEU A 8 -1.66 47.45 46.28
CA LEU A 8 -3.06 47.49 45.85
C LEU A 8 -3.53 46.07 45.54
N PRO A 9 -4.62 45.57 46.17
CA PRO A 9 -5.23 44.32 45.76
C PRO A 9 -6.08 44.62 44.52
N ILE A 10 -5.62 44.21 43.35
CA ILE A 10 -6.52 44.06 42.19
C ILE A 10 -7.41 42.86 42.53
N LYS A 11 -8.55 43.14 43.17
CA LYS A 11 -9.69 42.22 43.17
C LYS A 11 -10.14 42.08 41.72
N ILE A 12 -9.74 40.99 41.10
CA ILE A 12 -10.38 40.52 39.87
C ILE A 12 -11.69 39.89 40.33
N ASP A 13 -12.81 40.53 40.01
CA ASP A 13 -14.14 40.03 40.33
C ASP A 13 -14.33 38.64 39.69
N GLU A 14 -14.71 37.64 40.50
CA GLU A 14 -14.96 36.25 40.08
C GLU A 14 -16.04 36.13 38.99
N GLU A 15 -16.82 37.19 38.74
CA GLU A 15 -17.83 37.25 37.68
C GLU A 15 -17.24 37.49 36.28
N ASP A 16 -16.14 38.23 36.15
CA ASP A 16 -15.52 38.50 34.83
C ASP A 16 -14.71 37.31 34.31
N THR A 17 -14.20 36.46 35.20
CA THR A 17 -13.64 35.15 34.81
C THR A 17 -14.71 34.15 34.35
N LYS A 18 -15.95 34.28 34.83
CA LYS A 18 -17.09 33.46 34.39
C LYS A 18 -17.65 33.92 33.05
N THR A 19 -17.63 35.21 32.75
CA THR A 19 -18.10 35.75 31.46
C THR A 19 -17.08 35.56 30.33
N LEU A 20 -15.77 35.66 30.61
CA LEU A 20 -14.73 35.36 29.61
C LEU A 20 -14.58 33.85 29.32
N GLY A 21 -14.85 32.99 30.31
CA GLY A 21 -14.93 31.54 30.15
C GLY A 21 -16.13 31.06 29.33
N ASN A 22 -17.17 31.90 29.18
CA ASN A 22 -18.36 31.59 28.37
C ASN A 22 -18.18 31.89 26.87
N LEU A 23 -17.12 32.58 26.47
CA LEU A 23 -16.88 33.00 25.08
C LEU A 23 -15.95 32.06 24.30
N THR A 24 -15.29 31.11 24.96
CA THR A 24 -14.36 30.13 24.33
C THR A 24 -14.84 28.70 24.61
N GLY A 25 -15.94 28.32 23.96
CA GLY A 25 -16.78 27.14 24.22
C GLY A 25 -16.23 25.78 23.75
N LEU A 26 -14.93 25.62 23.56
CA LEU A 26 -14.29 24.31 23.39
C LEU A 26 -14.25 23.65 24.77
N GLY A 27 -15.34 23.00 25.13
CA GLY A 27 -15.53 22.11 26.29
C GLY A 27 -14.70 22.43 27.53
N GLN A 28 -15.31 23.12 28.51
CA GLN A 28 -14.94 22.88 29.91
C GLN A 28 -14.88 21.36 30.12
N LEU A 29 -13.88 20.89 30.88
CA LEU A 29 -13.71 19.47 31.26
C LEU A 29 -14.89 18.92 32.11
N GLU A 30 -16.02 19.63 32.15
CA GLU A 30 -17.29 19.19 32.71
C GLU A 30 -17.77 17.96 31.89
N ASP A 31 -18.04 16.87 32.62
CA ASP A 31 -18.52 15.55 32.15
C ASP A 31 -17.60 14.68 31.27
N CYS A 32 -16.27 14.80 31.35
CA CYS A 32 -15.34 13.96 30.59
C CYS A 32 -15.49 12.46 30.88
N ASP A 33 -15.66 12.08 32.15
CA ASP A 33 -15.90 10.69 32.55
C ASP A 33 -17.18 10.11 31.94
N GLN A 34 -18.24 10.92 31.88
CA GLN A 34 -19.51 10.50 31.29
C GLN A 34 -19.37 10.31 29.78
N VAL A 35 -18.69 11.22 29.09
CA VAL A 35 -18.40 11.12 27.64
C VAL A 35 -17.55 9.90 27.33
N ILE A 36 -16.46 9.67 28.06
CA ILE A 36 -15.56 8.53 27.83
C ILE A 36 -16.28 7.22 28.12
N ARG A 37 -17.06 7.16 29.21
CA ARG A 37 -17.81 5.96 29.59
C ARG A 37 -18.91 5.65 28.57
N SER A 38 -19.74 6.64 28.20
CA SER A 38 -20.82 6.44 27.22
C SER A 38 -20.27 6.04 25.84
N ASN A 39 -19.18 6.68 25.41
CA ASN A 39 -18.49 6.34 24.19
C ASN A 39 -17.87 4.94 24.23
N GLY A 40 -17.15 4.59 25.29
CA GLY A 40 -16.56 3.27 25.47
C GLY A 40 -17.61 2.15 25.41
N PHE A 41 -18.73 2.29 26.14
CA PHE A 41 -19.81 1.31 26.11
C PHE A 41 -20.44 1.15 24.72
N THR A 42 -20.76 2.27 24.05
CA THR A 42 -21.37 2.23 22.72
C THR A 42 -20.42 1.65 21.67
N GLN A 43 -19.13 1.97 21.72
CA GLN A 43 -18.13 1.42 20.80
C GLN A 43 -17.88 -0.06 21.02
N VAL A 44 -17.81 -0.52 22.28
CA VAL A 44 -17.68 -1.95 22.59
C VAL A 44 -18.91 -2.72 22.11
N PHE A 45 -20.12 -2.22 22.38
CA PHE A 45 -21.36 -2.84 21.92
C PHE A 45 -21.44 -2.85 20.38
N GLY A 46 -21.08 -1.74 19.74
CA GLY A 46 -21.02 -1.64 18.28
C GLY A 46 -20.00 -2.60 17.67
N ALA A 47 -18.82 -2.74 18.29
CA ALA A 47 -17.81 -3.71 17.86
C ALA A 47 -18.28 -5.15 18.03
N LEU A 48 -18.94 -5.49 19.13
CA LEU A 48 -19.53 -6.81 19.35
C LEU A 48 -20.60 -7.13 18.29
N ALA A 49 -21.48 -6.17 17.98
CA ALA A 49 -22.48 -6.32 16.92
C ALA A 49 -21.81 -6.56 15.54
N LEU A 50 -20.76 -5.80 15.21
CA LEU A 50 -20.01 -5.99 13.96
C LEU A 50 -19.25 -7.32 13.93
N ILE A 51 -18.75 -7.83 15.06
CA ILE A 51 -18.12 -9.15 15.15
C ILE A 51 -19.15 -10.26 14.90
N VAL A 52 -20.38 -10.12 15.40
CA VAL A 52 -21.48 -11.06 15.09
C VAL A 52 -21.79 -11.05 13.58
N VAL A 53 -21.86 -9.86 12.97
CA VAL A 53 -22.02 -9.74 11.51
C VAL A 53 -20.86 -10.40 10.78
N TYR A 54 -19.62 -10.20 11.24
CA TYR A 54 -18.44 -10.85 10.67
C TYR A 54 -18.56 -12.37 10.70
N PHE A 55 -19.00 -12.98 11.80
CA PHE A 55 -19.20 -14.44 11.85
C PHE A 55 -20.25 -14.93 10.86
N ILE A 56 -21.36 -14.20 10.71
CA ILE A 56 -22.39 -14.51 9.71
C ILE A 56 -21.82 -14.42 8.29
N CYS A 57 -21.12 -13.32 7.98
CA CYS A 57 -20.51 -13.09 6.67
C CYS A 57 -19.43 -14.14 6.37
N ARG A 58 -18.61 -14.50 7.35
CA ARG A 58 -17.55 -15.50 7.21
C ARG A 58 -18.09 -16.87 6.81
N ASN A 59 -19.20 -17.29 7.41
CA ASN A 59 -19.84 -18.56 7.08
C ASN A 59 -20.52 -18.52 5.71
N LYS A 60 -21.16 -17.40 5.35
CA LYS A 60 -21.87 -17.27 4.07
C LYS A 60 -20.96 -17.02 2.87
N THR A 61 -19.80 -16.39 3.06
CA THR A 61 -18.91 -15.98 1.97
C THR A 61 -17.47 -16.50 2.12
N PRO A 62 -17.26 -17.83 2.02
CA PRO A 62 -15.95 -18.47 2.10
C PRO A 62 -14.84 -17.84 1.24
N TRP A 63 -15.20 -17.46 0.01
CA TRP A 63 -14.27 -16.98 -1.01
C TRP A 63 -13.62 -15.64 -0.65
N VAL A 64 -14.22 -14.81 0.21
CA VAL A 64 -13.64 -13.52 0.62
C VAL A 64 -12.66 -13.68 1.78
N TYR A 65 -12.97 -14.58 2.72
CA TYR A 65 -12.30 -14.64 4.01
C TYR A 65 -11.23 -15.72 4.12
N TYR A 66 -11.30 -16.79 3.33
CA TYR A 66 -10.27 -17.83 3.33
C TYR A 66 -9.91 -18.39 1.93
N PRO A 67 -9.77 -17.55 0.90
CA PRO A 67 -9.38 -18.01 -0.43
C PRO A 67 -8.02 -18.69 -0.48
N ASN A 68 -7.07 -18.29 0.39
CA ASN A 68 -5.74 -18.92 0.41
C ASN A 68 -5.77 -20.37 0.86
N ILE A 69 -6.83 -20.80 1.55
CA ILE A 69 -6.98 -22.15 2.12
C ILE A 69 -7.74 -23.06 1.17
N LYS A 70 -8.64 -22.49 0.35
CA LYS A 70 -9.49 -23.24 -0.57
C LYS A 70 -8.62 -24.13 -1.47
N ASN A 71 -8.89 -25.43 -1.47
CA ASN A 71 -8.18 -26.46 -2.24
C ASN A 71 -6.69 -26.68 -1.89
N LYS A 72 -6.21 -26.22 -0.71
CA LYS A 72 -4.81 -26.37 -0.26
C LYS A 72 -4.70 -27.19 1.02
N PRO A 73 -4.73 -28.53 0.94
CA PRO A 73 -4.77 -29.41 2.12
C PRO A 73 -3.55 -29.28 3.04
N GLN A 74 -2.41 -28.85 2.50
CA GLN A 74 -1.15 -28.70 3.24
C GLN A 74 -1.00 -27.36 3.97
N HIS A 75 -1.92 -26.42 3.75
CA HIS A 75 -1.88 -25.16 4.48
C HIS A 75 -2.15 -25.42 5.97
N PRO A 76 -1.38 -24.84 6.93
CA PRO A 76 -1.53 -25.13 8.36
C PRO A 76 -2.92 -24.75 8.90
N CYS A 77 -3.58 -23.81 8.23
CA CYS A 77 -4.95 -23.39 8.57
C CYS A 77 -6.05 -24.21 7.86
N TYR A 78 -5.72 -25.24 7.07
CA TYR A 78 -6.70 -26.02 6.28
C TYR A 78 -7.60 -26.91 7.15
N GLN A 79 -7.03 -27.56 8.17
CA GLN A 79 -7.74 -28.54 9.00
C GLN A 79 -8.81 -27.93 9.93
N HIS A 80 -8.90 -26.60 9.99
CA HIS A 80 -9.72 -25.87 10.95
C HIS A 80 -10.77 -25.00 10.25
N ASN A 81 -11.95 -25.54 9.94
CA ASN A 81 -13.25 -24.84 10.09
C ASN A 81 -14.46 -25.75 9.86
N PRO A 82 -15.45 -25.70 10.79
CA PRO A 82 -16.42 -24.59 10.79
C PRO A 82 -16.77 -23.98 12.18
N GLY A 83 -15.87 -23.97 13.17
CA GLY A 83 -16.13 -23.37 14.49
C GLY A 83 -15.95 -21.84 14.55
N LEU A 84 -16.78 -21.12 15.32
CA LEU A 84 -16.73 -19.65 15.47
C LEU A 84 -15.35 -19.09 15.88
N PHE A 85 -14.58 -19.83 16.69
CA PHE A 85 -13.25 -19.44 17.17
C PHE A 85 -12.11 -20.36 16.67
N SER A 86 -12.42 -21.35 15.83
CA SER A 86 -11.47 -22.36 15.33
C SER A 86 -10.26 -21.75 14.63
N TRP A 87 -10.45 -20.59 14.01
CA TRP A 87 -9.41 -19.85 13.28
C TRP A 87 -8.34 -19.19 14.16
N ILE A 88 -8.61 -18.99 15.45
CA ILE A 88 -7.67 -18.34 16.39
C ILE A 88 -6.54 -19.29 16.78
N GLY A 89 -6.81 -20.60 16.89
CA GLY A 89 -5.80 -21.60 17.21
C GLY A 89 -4.59 -21.56 16.26
N PRO A 90 -4.79 -21.72 14.94
CA PRO A 90 -3.73 -21.61 13.93
C PRO A 90 -3.00 -20.26 13.94
N LEU A 91 -3.69 -19.17 14.31
CA LEU A 91 -3.06 -17.86 14.41
C LEU A 91 -2.04 -17.78 15.54
N ILE A 92 -2.16 -18.56 16.59
CA ILE A 92 -1.22 -18.53 17.71
C ILE A 92 -0.13 -19.59 17.53
N THR A 93 -0.48 -20.76 16.99
CA THR A 93 0.44 -21.91 16.86
C THR A 93 1.44 -21.80 15.71
N THR A 94 1.11 -21.06 14.64
CA THR A 94 1.99 -20.92 13.47
C THR A 94 3.33 -20.27 13.85
N LYS A 95 4.44 -20.92 13.48
CA LYS A 95 5.79 -20.42 13.76
C LYS A 95 6.15 -19.27 12.79
N ASP A 96 6.98 -18.34 13.27
CA ASP A 96 7.44 -17.19 12.45
C ASP A 96 8.16 -17.63 11.15
N THR A 97 8.85 -18.78 11.15
CA THR A 97 9.55 -19.32 9.96
C THR A 97 8.57 -19.80 8.88
N GLN A 98 7.53 -20.54 9.29
CA GLN A 98 6.46 -20.98 8.39
C GLN A 98 5.65 -19.78 7.88
N LEU A 99 5.37 -18.81 8.76
CA LEU A 99 4.67 -17.58 8.41
C LEU A 99 5.41 -16.80 7.31
N LEU A 100 6.73 -16.67 7.42
CA LEU A 100 7.58 -16.01 6.42
C LEU A 100 7.45 -16.70 5.04
N SER A 101 7.49 -18.03 5.00
CA SER A 101 7.37 -18.78 3.74
C SER A 101 6.02 -18.61 3.04
N MET A 102 4.94 -18.41 3.79
CA MET A 102 3.59 -18.30 3.25
C MET A 102 3.25 -16.88 2.80
N VAL A 103 3.66 -15.89 3.60
CA VAL A 103 3.26 -14.49 3.43
C VAL A 103 4.23 -13.69 2.55
N GLY A 104 5.50 -14.09 2.51
CA GLY A 104 6.58 -13.31 1.93
C GLY A 104 7.20 -12.31 2.91
N LEU A 105 8.35 -11.73 2.52
CA LEU A 105 9.12 -10.85 3.41
C LEU A 105 8.37 -9.56 3.79
N ASP A 106 7.67 -8.94 2.85
CA ASP A 106 6.99 -7.65 3.08
C ASP A 106 5.89 -7.77 4.14
N GLY A 107 4.99 -8.75 3.98
CA GLY A 107 3.95 -9.00 4.97
C GLY A 107 4.52 -9.46 6.31
N PHE A 108 5.61 -10.25 6.31
CA PHE A 108 6.29 -10.61 7.55
C PHE A 108 6.88 -9.39 8.26
N MET A 109 7.56 -8.48 7.55
CA MET A 109 8.11 -7.26 8.14
C MET A 109 7.02 -6.32 8.63
N PHE A 110 5.88 -6.24 7.95
CA PHE A 110 4.71 -5.52 8.44
C PHE A 110 4.20 -6.09 9.78
N LEU A 111 4.15 -7.41 9.93
CA LEU A 111 3.81 -8.05 11.22
C LEU A 111 4.87 -7.82 12.29
N GLN A 112 6.15 -7.78 11.93
CA GLN A 112 7.22 -7.43 12.88
C GLN A 112 7.11 -5.96 13.34
N MET A 113 6.55 -5.08 12.53
CA MET A 113 6.37 -3.67 12.88
C MET A 113 5.28 -3.55 13.92
N LEU A 114 4.15 -4.23 13.72
CA LEU A 114 3.09 -4.33 14.72
C LEU A 114 3.63 -4.97 16.02
N LYS A 115 4.49 -5.99 15.91
CA LYS A 115 5.17 -6.58 17.08
C LYS A 115 6.03 -5.58 17.85
N LEU A 116 6.82 -4.76 17.14
CA LEU A 116 7.61 -3.70 17.74
C LEU A 116 6.71 -2.68 18.46
N LEU A 117 5.65 -2.21 17.80
CA LEU A 117 4.76 -1.18 18.33
C LEU A 117 4.00 -1.64 19.59
N TYR A 118 3.37 -2.83 19.58
CA TYR A 118 2.67 -3.29 20.78
C TYR A 118 3.66 -3.58 21.92
N ARG A 119 4.88 -4.06 21.64
CA ARG A 119 5.89 -4.26 22.70
C ARG A 119 6.34 -2.95 23.32
N ILE A 120 6.61 -1.93 22.49
CA ILE A 120 6.91 -0.58 22.98
C ILE A 120 5.79 -0.10 23.90
N CYS A 121 4.54 -0.08 23.43
CA CYS A 121 3.42 0.38 24.25
C CYS A 121 3.20 -0.46 25.52
N PHE A 122 3.48 -1.77 25.48
CA PHE A 122 3.40 -2.66 26.65
C PHE A 122 4.41 -2.30 27.74
N PHE A 123 5.70 -2.16 27.37
CA PHE A 123 6.73 -1.80 28.35
C PHE A 123 6.54 -0.38 28.88
N LEU A 124 6.14 0.55 28.01
CA LEU A 124 5.81 1.91 28.44
C LEU A 124 4.60 1.93 29.37
N SER A 125 3.53 1.19 29.08
CA SER A 125 2.34 1.17 29.95
C SER A 125 2.64 0.59 31.32
N LEU A 126 3.47 -0.46 31.39
CA LEU A 126 3.87 -1.10 32.66
C LEU A 126 4.66 -0.16 33.58
N ILE A 127 5.45 0.76 33.01
CA ILE A 127 6.30 1.69 33.79
C ILE A 127 5.57 3.01 34.05
N VAL A 128 5.04 3.64 33.00
CA VAL A 128 4.53 5.01 33.05
C VAL A 128 3.18 5.08 33.77
N VAL A 129 2.29 4.11 33.54
CA VAL A 129 0.91 4.17 34.08
C VAL A 129 0.91 4.03 35.59
N PRO A 130 1.49 2.99 36.22
CA PRO A 130 1.46 2.87 37.68
C PRO A 130 2.15 4.05 38.36
N PHE A 131 3.26 4.53 37.80
CA PHE A 131 4.05 5.59 38.42
C PHE A 131 3.34 6.95 38.35
N LEU A 132 2.95 7.42 37.16
CA LEU A 132 2.32 8.74 37.00
C LEU A 132 0.89 8.78 37.57
N CYS A 133 0.08 7.74 37.35
CA CYS A 133 -1.28 7.71 37.87
C CYS A 133 -1.30 7.74 39.40
N GLN A 134 -0.41 6.97 40.05
CA GLN A 134 -0.28 7.01 41.51
C GLN A 134 0.11 8.42 41.99
N TRP A 135 1.11 9.04 41.34
CA TRP A 135 1.59 10.36 41.73
C TRP A 135 0.51 11.44 41.56
N PHE A 136 -0.20 11.45 40.42
CA PHE A 136 -1.32 12.36 40.16
C PHE A 136 -2.44 12.19 41.19
N TYR A 137 -2.79 10.94 41.53
CA TYR A 137 -3.79 10.64 42.54
C TYR A 137 -3.38 11.16 43.93
N THR A 138 -2.13 10.94 44.33
CA THR A 138 -1.62 11.35 45.65
C THR A 138 -1.61 12.87 45.85
N ILE A 139 -1.26 13.63 44.81
CA ILE A 139 -1.21 15.10 44.88
C ILE A 139 -2.61 15.69 44.98
N ARG A 140 -3.56 15.18 44.19
CA ARG A 140 -4.90 15.77 44.12
C ARG A 140 -5.80 15.36 45.28
N GLY A 141 -5.52 14.22 45.91
CA GLY A 141 -6.28 13.68 47.03
C GLY A 141 -7.67 13.18 46.61
N SER A 142 -8.30 12.38 47.49
CA SER A 142 -9.64 11.84 47.28
C SER A 142 -10.74 12.89 47.50
N LYS A 143 -10.81 13.94 46.67
CA LYS A 143 -12.01 14.79 46.60
C LYS A 143 -13.12 13.98 45.91
N ARG A 144 -14.20 13.67 46.63
CA ARG A 144 -15.28 12.74 46.21
C ARG A 144 -16.01 13.14 44.90
N ASP A 145 -15.89 14.40 44.47
CA ASP A 145 -16.62 14.93 43.32
C ASP A 145 -15.77 15.13 42.06
N SER A 146 -14.49 14.73 42.06
CA SER A 146 -13.62 14.87 40.88
C SER A 146 -13.70 13.67 39.95
N GLN A 147 -13.90 13.95 38.65
CA GLN A 147 -13.87 12.96 37.57
C GLN A 147 -12.53 12.19 37.55
N LEU A 148 -12.60 10.86 37.42
CA LEU A 148 -11.46 9.93 37.41
C LEU A 148 -10.47 10.22 36.30
N PHE A 149 -10.93 10.54 35.09
CA PHE A 149 -10.05 10.84 33.97
C PHE A 149 -9.20 12.07 34.25
N ILE A 150 -9.83 13.12 34.79
CA ILE A 150 -9.13 14.33 35.17
C ILE A 150 -8.14 13.99 36.28
N LEU A 151 -8.58 13.27 37.33
CA LEU A 151 -7.78 12.85 38.50
C LEU A 151 -6.47 12.14 38.11
N LEU A 152 -6.49 11.37 37.03
CA LEU A 152 -5.36 10.60 36.53
C LEU A 152 -4.58 11.30 35.41
N SER A 153 -4.80 12.60 35.21
CA SER A 153 -4.15 13.41 34.18
C SER A 153 -3.42 14.62 34.76
N LEU A 154 -2.48 15.17 33.97
CA LEU A 154 -1.68 16.34 34.32
C LEU A 154 -2.49 17.65 34.44
N SER A 155 -3.80 17.64 34.13
CA SER A 155 -4.63 18.84 34.16
C SER A 155 -4.56 19.57 35.51
N ASP A 156 -4.30 20.88 35.50
CA ASP A 156 -4.36 21.75 36.69
C ASP A 156 -3.34 21.43 37.83
N ILE A 157 -2.22 20.76 37.52
CA ILE A 157 -1.14 20.49 38.48
C ILE A 157 0.04 21.44 38.19
N LYS A 158 0.43 22.27 39.16
CA LYS A 158 1.59 23.19 39.05
C LYS A 158 2.79 22.80 39.92
N ASP A 159 2.83 21.56 40.39
CA ASP A 159 3.90 21.10 41.29
C ASP A 159 5.22 20.84 40.55
N ILE A 160 6.28 21.53 40.99
CA ILE A 160 7.65 21.41 40.46
C ILE A 160 8.11 19.95 40.42
N LYS A 161 7.85 19.18 41.48
CA LYS A 161 8.30 17.78 41.62
C LYS A 161 7.72 16.87 40.54
N VAL A 162 6.49 17.14 40.08
CA VAL A 162 5.81 16.34 39.04
C VAL A 162 6.50 16.50 37.70
N TYR A 163 6.89 17.72 37.34
CA TYR A 163 7.59 17.99 36.08
C TYR A 163 9.00 17.39 36.05
N TRP A 164 9.70 17.35 37.19
CA TRP A 164 10.95 16.58 37.30
C TRP A 164 10.73 15.08 37.14
N CYS A 165 9.63 14.53 37.66
CA CYS A 165 9.25 13.13 37.43
C CYS A 165 8.93 12.85 35.96
N ILE A 166 8.20 13.75 35.29
CA ILE A 166 7.92 13.67 33.85
C ILE A 166 9.22 13.67 33.04
N LEU A 167 10.18 14.53 33.38
CA LEU A 167 11.49 14.56 32.76
C LEU A 167 12.22 13.22 32.92
N ALA A 168 12.27 12.67 34.14
CA ALA A 168 12.91 11.38 34.40
C ALA A 168 12.26 10.24 33.59
N LEU A 169 10.92 10.22 33.52
CA LEU A 169 10.19 9.25 32.70
C LEU A 169 10.41 9.45 31.20
N ALA A 170 10.52 10.69 30.71
CA ALA A 170 10.83 10.93 29.31
C ALA A 170 12.19 10.34 28.91
N HIS A 171 13.20 10.38 29.80
CA HIS A 171 14.48 9.70 29.57
C HIS A 171 14.32 8.16 29.53
N ILE A 172 13.49 7.59 30.40
CA ILE A 172 13.21 6.15 30.39
C ILE A 172 12.45 5.73 29.13
N ILE A 173 11.41 6.47 28.75
CA ILE A 173 10.61 6.24 27.54
C ILE A 173 11.52 6.24 26.32
N THR A 174 12.38 7.26 26.20
CA THR A 174 13.30 7.41 25.06
C THR A 174 14.32 6.28 25.01
N ALA A 175 14.96 5.94 26.13
CA ALA A 175 15.90 4.81 26.19
C ALA A 175 15.25 3.48 25.75
N ILE A 176 14.04 3.18 26.22
CA ILE A 176 13.31 1.95 25.85
C ILE A 176 12.99 1.91 24.36
N VAL A 177 12.48 3.02 23.81
CA VAL A 177 12.12 3.10 22.38
C VAL A 177 13.37 2.93 21.52
N LEU A 178 14.47 3.63 21.83
CA LEU A 178 15.72 3.54 21.05
C LEU A 178 16.32 2.13 21.12
N TYR A 179 16.34 1.51 22.30
CA TYR A 179 16.84 0.13 22.48
C TYR A 179 16.03 -0.90 21.67
N MET A 180 14.69 -0.82 21.74
CA MET A 180 13.82 -1.72 21.00
C MET A 180 13.96 -1.54 19.49
N VAL A 181 14.01 -0.28 19.01
CA VAL A 181 14.25 0.02 17.60
C VAL A 181 15.57 -0.58 17.13
N PHE A 182 16.65 -0.40 17.89
CA PHE A 182 17.97 -0.93 17.54
C PHE A 182 17.98 -2.46 17.38
N ILE A 183 17.40 -3.20 18.33
CA ILE A 183 17.34 -4.68 18.25
C ILE A 183 16.58 -5.15 17.02
N TYR A 184 15.41 -4.56 16.78
CA TYR A 184 14.57 -4.94 15.65
C TYR A 184 15.20 -4.56 14.31
N TYR A 185 15.91 -3.43 14.24
CA TYR A 185 16.66 -3.03 13.06
C TYR A 185 17.78 -4.02 12.74
N LYS A 186 18.55 -4.45 13.74
CA LYS A 186 19.60 -5.46 13.55
C LYS A 186 19.05 -6.77 12.97
N ARG A 187 17.89 -7.22 13.47
CA ARG A 187 17.20 -8.41 12.93
C ARG A 187 16.72 -8.19 11.50
N PHE A 188 16.17 -7.01 11.19
CA PHE A 188 15.73 -6.65 9.84
C PHE A 188 16.88 -6.69 8.84
N VAL A 189 18.05 -6.12 9.17
CA VAL A 189 19.23 -6.09 8.28
C VAL A 189 19.64 -7.50 7.89
N THR A 190 19.60 -8.45 8.84
CA THR A 190 19.93 -9.86 8.55
C THR A 190 18.95 -10.46 7.54
N LEU A 191 17.64 -10.25 7.72
CA LEU A 191 16.61 -10.73 6.78
C LEU A 191 16.69 -10.05 5.41
N ARG A 192 17.03 -8.76 5.40
CA ARG A 192 17.23 -7.97 4.18
C ARG A 192 18.43 -8.48 3.39
N GLN A 193 19.54 -8.81 4.06
CA GLN A 193 20.73 -9.37 3.41
C GLN A 193 20.45 -10.75 2.80
N LEU A 194 19.66 -11.57 3.47
CA LEU A 194 19.19 -12.85 2.92
C LEU A 194 18.32 -12.67 1.68
N TYR A 195 17.42 -11.68 1.67
CA TYR A 195 16.63 -11.32 0.49
C TYR A 195 17.51 -10.82 -0.64
N LEU A 196 18.50 -9.97 -0.36
CA LEU A 196 19.42 -9.47 -1.37
C LEU A 196 20.22 -10.61 -2.00
N ALA A 197 20.65 -11.61 -1.22
CA ALA A 197 21.38 -12.78 -1.72
C ALA A 197 20.55 -13.60 -2.72
N ALA A 198 19.30 -13.91 -2.38
CA ALA A 198 18.41 -14.65 -3.26
C ALA A 198 16.95 -14.29 -2.95
N PRO A 199 16.32 -13.39 -3.73
CA PRO A 199 14.94 -12.98 -3.51
C PRO A 199 13.97 -14.16 -3.45
N ALA A 200 14.20 -15.22 -4.24
CA ALA A 200 13.36 -16.42 -4.27
C ALA A 200 13.33 -17.22 -2.96
N THR A 201 14.24 -16.97 -2.00
CA THR A 201 14.22 -17.60 -0.67
C THR A 201 13.21 -16.94 0.28
N MET A 202 12.74 -15.76 -0.06
CA MET A 202 11.93 -14.90 0.80
C MET A 202 10.55 -14.60 0.20
N THR A 203 10.33 -15.00 -1.06
CA THR A 203 9.02 -14.86 -1.73
C THR A 203 7.95 -15.78 -1.17
N SER A 204 6.68 -15.43 -1.28
CA SER A 204 5.61 -16.36 -0.87
C SER A 204 5.59 -17.64 -1.73
N VAL A 205 5.34 -18.80 -1.10
CA VAL A 205 5.16 -20.09 -1.79
C VAL A 205 4.01 -20.04 -2.81
N SER A 206 2.95 -19.31 -2.49
CA SER A 206 1.81 -19.14 -3.40
C SER A 206 2.19 -18.38 -4.68
N GLN A 207 3.05 -17.37 -4.58
CA GLN A 207 3.59 -16.64 -5.73
C GLN A 207 4.53 -17.50 -6.56
N MET A 208 5.46 -18.22 -5.92
CA MET A 208 6.34 -19.15 -6.65
C MET A 208 5.54 -20.19 -7.42
N LYS A 209 4.50 -20.77 -6.81
CA LYS A 209 3.66 -21.77 -7.49
C LYS A 209 2.89 -21.20 -8.68
N LYS A 210 2.43 -19.94 -8.60
CA LYS A 210 1.80 -19.27 -9.75
C LYS A 210 2.79 -19.03 -10.89
N LEU A 211 4.00 -18.56 -10.57
CA LEU A 211 5.04 -18.33 -11.57
C LEU A 211 5.49 -19.64 -12.21
N SER A 212 5.59 -20.73 -11.44
CA SER A 212 5.84 -22.07 -11.95
C SER A 212 4.77 -22.51 -12.96
N LYS A 213 3.48 -22.27 -12.64
CA LYS A 213 2.37 -22.54 -13.59
C LYS A 213 2.46 -21.70 -14.86
N GLU A 214 2.85 -20.43 -14.75
CA GLU A 214 2.99 -19.50 -15.89
C GLU A 214 4.20 -19.84 -16.79
N LEU A 215 5.29 -20.33 -16.20
CA LEU A 215 6.55 -20.66 -16.90
C LEU A 215 6.70 -22.15 -17.22
N CYS A 216 5.71 -22.97 -16.83
CA CYS A 216 5.68 -24.43 -16.95
C CYS A 216 6.84 -25.18 -16.26
N ASP A 217 7.63 -24.50 -15.43
CA ASP A 217 8.80 -25.05 -14.74
C ASP A 217 9.13 -24.28 -13.44
N ASP A 218 9.51 -25.03 -12.41
CA ASP A 218 9.86 -24.51 -11.08
C ASP A 218 11.20 -23.77 -11.09
N GLN A 219 12.20 -24.27 -11.83
CA GLN A 219 13.52 -23.65 -11.89
C GLN A 219 13.46 -22.31 -12.59
N ASN A 220 12.77 -22.23 -13.72
CA ASN A 220 12.52 -20.98 -14.42
C ASN A 220 11.80 -19.94 -13.55
N ALA A 221 10.90 -20.37 -12.65
CA ALA A 221 10.24 -19.47 -11.71
C ALA A 221 11.19 -18.92 -10.64
N ILE A 222 12.09 -19.74 -10.11
CA ILE A 222 13.14 -19.31 -9.17
C ILE A 222 14.09 -18.32 -9.84
N ASP A 223 14.53 -18.62 -11.06
CA ASP A 223 15.44 -17.77 -11.83
C ASP A 223 14.77 -16.43 -12.21
N PHE A 224 13.49 -16.46 -12.59
CA PHE A 224 12.71 -15.25 -12.86
C PHE A 224 12.61 -14.31 -11.65
N ILE A 225 12.54 -14.85 -10.43
CA ILE A 225 12.50 -14.03 -9.21
C ILE A 225 13.90 -13.50 -8.88
N ASN A 226 14.91 -14.35 -8.99
CA ASN A 226 16.30 -14.00 -8.69
C ASN A 226 16.92 -13.05 -9.72
N ILE A 227 16.36 -12.93 -10.93
CA ILE A 227 16.87 -12.05 -11.98
C ILE A 227 17.11 -10.62 -11.48
N SER A 228 16.24 -10.13 -10.59
CA SER A 228 16.31 -8.78 -10.03
C SER A 228 17.58 -8.51 -9.21
N SER A 229 18.25 -9.53 -8.64
CA SER A 229 19.49 -9.35 -7.90
C SER A 229 20.71 -9.17 -8.81
N ARG A 230 20.62 -9.63 -10.07
CA ARG A 230 21.69 -9.55 -11.08
C ARG A 230 21.43 -8.47 -12.14
N THR A 231 20.20 -7.97 -12.24
CA THR A 231 19.82 -6.97 -13.21
C THR A 231 19.86 -5.57 -12.62
N VAL A 232 20.29 -4.64 -13.45
CA VAL A 232 20.49 -3.25 -13.11
C VAL A 232 19.87 -2.39 -14.21
N ILE A 233 19.25 -1.28 -13.84
CA ILE A 233 18.73 -0.31 -14.80
C ILE A 233 19.73 0.83 -14.99
N ILE A 234 20.10 1.09 -16.24
CA ILE A 234 20.92 2.23 -16.61
C ILE A 234 20.01 3.35 -17.10
N ASP A 235 20.01 4.45 -16.36
CA ASP A 235 19.32 5.69 -16.66
C ASP A 235 20.27 6.66 -17.39
N ARG A 236 19.69 7.63 -18.10
CA ARG A 236 20.43 8.66 -18.85
C ARG A 236 21.40 8.12 -19.90
N LEU A 237 21.01 7.12 -20.69
CA LEU A 237 21.81 6.65 -21.81
C LEU A 237 21.98 7.75 -22.87
N PRO A 238 23.20 7.95 -23.42
CA PRO A 238 23.43 8.82 -24.56
C PRO A 238 22.45 8.59 -25.70
N PRO A 239 21.97 9.66 -26.37
CA PRO A 239 21.04 9.53 -27.50
C PRO A 239 21.69 8.85 -28.72
N THR A 240 23.01 8.68 -28.71
CA THR A 240 23.76 7.92 -29.70
C THR A 240 23.47 6.43 -29.64
N ILE A 241 23.11 5.89 -28.46
CA ILE A 241 22.80 4.47 -28.27
C ILE A 241 21.32 4.25 -28.61
N LYS A 242 21.07 3.58 -29.74
CA LYS A 242 19.72 3.34 -30.26
C LYS A 242 19.33 1.87 -30.26
N ASN A 243 20.29 0.96 -30.35
CA ASN A 243 20.06 -0.49 -30.44
C ASN A 243 20.63 -1.26 -29.23
N ASP A 244 20.08 -2.45 -28.96
CA ASP A 244 20.57 -3.34 -27.89
C ASP A 244 22.04 -3.74 -28.09
N LEU A 245 22.45 -3.96 -29.35
CA LEU A 245 23.84 -4.27 -29.72
C LEU A 245 24.81 -3.11 -29.44
N GLU A 246 24.37 -1.87 -29.64
CA GLU A 246 25.18 -0.68 -29.35
C GLU A 246 25.32 -0.49 -27.84
N LEU A 247 24.24 -0.74 -27.09
CA LEU A 247 24.28 -0.72 -25.64
C LEU A 247 25.21 -1.81 -25.10
N LEU A 248 25.17 -3.01 -25.68
CA LEU A 248 26.08 -4.11 -25.34
C LEU A 248 27.55 -3.70 -25.60
N LYS A 249 27.87 -3.18 -26.79
CA LYS A 249 29.22 -2.67 -27.10
C LYS A 249 29.67 -1.56 -26.14
N TYR A 250 28.76 -0.67 -25.76
CA TYR A 250 29.03 0.40 -24.81
C TYR A 250 29.38 -0.18 -23.43
N ILE A 251 28.63 -1.15 -22.91
CA ILE A 251 28.94 -1.76 -21.61
C ILE A 251 30.20 -2.64 -21.66
N GLU A 252 30.44 -3.35 -22.75
CA GLU A 252 31.68 -4.11 -22.96
C GLU A 252 32.90 -3.19 -22.97
N SER A 253 32.78 -1.99 -23.54
CA SER A 253 33.88 -1.01 -23.54
C SER A 253 34.27 -0.56 -22.12
N LEU A 254 33.33 -0.62 -21.16
CA LEU A 254 33.58 -0.31 -19.75
C LEU A 254 34.28 -1.44 -18.99
N LYS A 255 34.38 -2.65 -19.56
CA LYS A 255 35.03 -3.84 -18.96
C LYS A 255 34.53 -4.20 -17.55
N ILE A 256 33.24 -4.01 -17.28
CA ILE A 256 32.69 -4.14 -15.93
C ILE A 256 32.41 -5.60 -15.51
N GLY A 257 32.31 -6.52 -16.48
CA GLY A 257 32.17 -7.96 -16.23
C GLY A 257 31.32 -8.65 -17.29
N ASP A 258 31.03 -9.93 -17.06
CA ASP A 258 30.28 -10.77 -17.99
C ASP A 258 28.78 -10.42 -18.01
N ILE A 259 28.29 -10.06 -19.19
CA ILE A 259 26.89 -9.71 -19.43
C ILE A 259 26.14 -10.97 -19.91
N GLU A 260 24.93 -11.17 -19.40
CA GLU A 260 24.02 -12.24 -19.84
C GLU A 260 23.04 -11.72 -20.90
N SER A 261 22.41 -10.58 -20.63
CA SER A 261 21.43 -9.98 -21.56
C SER A 261 21.34 -8.47 -21.37
N VAL A 262 21.07 -7.77 -22.46
CA VAL A 262 20.81 -6.33 -22.49
C VAL A 262 19.46 -6.09 -23.16
N SER A 263 18.66 -5.17 -22.63
CA SER A 263 17.41 -4.74 -23.24
C SER A 263 17.27 -3.22 -23.14
N LEU A 264 17.24 -2.53 -24.27
CA LEU A 264 16.96 -1.10 -24.34
C LEU A 264 15.46 -0.86 -24.21
N ILE A 265 15.08 0.14 -23.43
CA ILE A 265 13.68 0.51 -23.22
C ILE A 265 13.24 1.48 -24.33
N HIS A 266 12.26 1.05 -25.10
CA HIS A 266 11.62 1.83 -26.16
C HIS A 266 10.40 2.57 -25.63
N ASN A 267 9.99 3.65 -26.30
CA ASN A 267 8.77 4.35 -25.94
C ASN A 267 7.53 3.55 -26.41
N THR A 268 7.04 2.66 -25.57
CA THR A 268 5.91 1.78 -25.86
C THR A 268 4.56 2.31 -25.37
N TYR A 269 4.43 3.61 -25.08
CA TYR A 269 3.19 4.14 -24.49
C TYR A 269 1.94 3.85 -25.35
N ARG A 270 2.04 4.04 -26.67
CA ARG A 270 0.93 3.76 -27.60
C ARG A 270 0.61 2.28 -27.64
N LEU A 271 1.64 1.44 -27.65
CA LEU A 271 1.52 -0.01 -27.69
C LEU A 271 0.84 -0.55 -26.41
N GLN A 272 1.23 -0.05 -25.24
CA GLN A 272 0.59 -0.40 -23.97
C GLN A 272 -0.90 -0.03 -23.95
N LYS A 273 -1.25 1.17 -24.43
CA LYS A 273 -2.65 1.57 -24.55
C LYS A 273 -3.44 0.64 -25.48
N MET A 274 -2.83 0.20 -26.59
CA MET A 274 -3.45 -0.78 -27.48
C MET A 274 -3.61 -2.16 -26.83
N TYR A 275 -2.66 -2.59 -25.99
CA TYR A 275 -2.81 -3.82 -25.19
C TYR A 275 -3.93 -3.71 -24.16
N GLU A 276 -4.04 -2.58 -23.44
CA GLU A 276 -5.18 -2.32 -22.54
C GLU A 276 -6.52 -2.36 -23.29
N GLU A 277 -6.58 -1.75 -24.48
CA GLU A 277 -7.76 -1.80 -25.35
C GLU A 277 -8.07 -3.23 -25.85
N ARG A 278 -7.04 -4.02 -26.18
CA ARG A 278 -7.18 -5.42 -26.59
C ARG A 278 -7.73 -6.28 -25.45
N ASP A 279 -7.18 -6.14 -24.25
CA ASP A 279 -7.59 -6.89 -23.06
C ASP A 279 -9.02 -6.55 -22.65
N ALA A 280 -9.43 -5.27 -22.79
CA ALA A 280 -10.83 -4.88 -22.61
C ALA A 280 -11.77 -5.56 -23.62
N VAL A 281 -11.39 -5.65 -24.89
CA VAL A 281 -12.18 -6.36 -25.92
C VAL A 281 -12.25 -7.87 -25.64
N ILE A 282 -11.16 -8.48 -25.15
CA ILE A 282 -11.16 -9.90 -24.73
C ILE A 282 -12.16 -10.11 -23.59
N GLN A 283 -12.16 -9.24 -22.59
CA GLN A 283 -13.13 -9.32 -21.49
C GLN A 283 -14.58 -9.14 -21.96
N ASP A 284 -14.81 -8.27 -22.93
CA ASP A 284 -16.13 -8.11 -23.57
C ASP A 284 -16.57 -9.39 -24.29
N ILE A 285 -15.67 -10.05 -25.04
CA ILE A 285 -15.94 -11.34 -25.70
C ILE A 285 -16.31 -12.41 -24.66
N GLU A 286 -15.49 -12.55 -23.61
CA GLU A 286 -15.74 -13.50 -22.52
C GLU A 286 -17.10 -13.25 -21.84
N LYS A 287 -17.48 -11.98 -21.68
CA LYS A 287 -18.75 -11.57 -21.07
C LYS A 287 -19.95 -11.92 -21.94
N GLU A 288 -19.86 -11.72 -23.25
CA GLU A 288 -20.92 -12.11 -24.19
C GLU A 288 -21.07 -13.63 -24.24
N ILE A 289 -19.98 -14.38 -24.25
CA ILE A 289 -20.01 -15.86 -24.19
C ILE A 289 -20.59 -16.33 -22.84
N ALA A 290 -20.19 -15.75 -21.72
CA ALA A 290 -20.75 -16.10 -20.42
C ALA A 290 -22.27 -15.81 -20.35
N THR A 291 -22.70 -14.66 -20.86
CA THR A 291 -24.12 -14.26 -20.93
C THR A 291 -24.92 -15.25 -21.78
N SER A 292 -24.33 -15.67 -22.89
CA SER A 292 -24.88 -16.69 -23.79
C SER A 292 -25.12 -18.02 -23.07
N PHE A 293 -24.12 -18.52 -22.35
CA PHE A 293 -24.22 -19.75 -21.58
C PHE A 293 -25.28 -19.68 -20.48
N VAL A 294 -25.39 -18.55 -19.79
CA VAL A 294 -26.44 -18.34 -18.77
C VAL A 294 -27.83 -18.35 -19.41
N LYS A 295 -28.00 -17.75 -20.59
CA LYS A 295 -29.26 -17.80 -21.35
C LYS A 295 -29.61 -19.23 -21.77
N ILE A 296 -28.64 -20.00 -22.29
CA ILE A 296 -28.81 -21.41 -22.66
C ILE A 296 -29.25 -22.22 -21.43
N LYS A 297 -28.59 -22.04 -20.28
CA LYS A 297 -28.96 -22.73 -19.03
C LYS A 297 -30.35 -22.37 -18.53
N LYS A 298 -30.75 -21.10 -18.62
CA LYS A 298 -32.12 -20.66 -18.28
C LYS A 298 -33.15 -21.27 -19.23
N TYR A 299 -32.86 -21.30 -20.52
CA TYR A 299 -33.71 -21.93 -21.53
C TYR A 299 -33.90 -23.42 -21.26
N PHE A 300 -32.80 -24.14 -21.00
CA PHE A 300 -32.81 -25.56 -20.62
C PHE A 300 -33.67 -25.81 -19.38
N LYS A 301 -33.62 -24.92 -18.38
CA LYS A 301 -34.44 -25.02 -17.16
C LYS A 301 -35.93 -24.74 -17.42
N ALA A 302 -36.25 -23.81 -18.33
CA ALA A 302 -37.62 -23.42 -18.65
C ALA A 302 -38.34 -24.46 -19.52
N GLU A 303 -37.66 -25.06 -20.50
CA GLU A 303 -38.21 -26.05 -21.43
C GLU A 303 -37.61 -27.45 -21.22
N LYS A 304 -37.56 -27.88 -19.96
CA LYS A 304 -36.96 -29.15 -19.53
C LYS A 304 -37.52 -30.36 -20.27
N ASP A 305 -38.83 -30.39 -20.53
CA ASP A 305 -39.50 -31.54 -21.16
C ASP A 305 -39.16 -31.67 -22.65
N LYS A 306 -39.08 -30.55 -23.37
CA LYS A 306 -38.65 -30.53 -24.78
C LYS A 306 -37.18 -30.92 -24.92
N CYS A 307 -36.34 -30.46 -24.00
CA CYS A 307 -34.94 -30.85 -23.95
C CYS A 307 -34.81 -32.37 -23.68
N ARG A 308 -35.53 -32.88 -22.68
CA ARG A 308 -35.54 -34.32 -22.33
C ARG A 308 -35.97 -35.19 -23.51
N ALA A 309 -36.96 -34.76 -24.30
CA ALA A 309 -37.39 -35.44 -25.50
C ALA A 309 -36.31 -35.44 -26.62
N SER A 310 -35.58 -34.34 -26.80
CA SER A 310 -34.48 -34.26 -27.79
C SER A 310 -33.29 -35.16 -27.44
N PHE A 311 -32.97 -35.27 -26.16
CA PHE A 311 -31.89 -36.12 -25.66
C PHE A 311 -32.36 -37.56 -25.32
N GLY A 312 -33.54 -37.97 -25.80
CA GLY A 312 -34.38 -39.07 -25.27
C GLY A 312 -33.73 -40.37 -24.77
N GLU A 313 -32.67 -40.89 -25.41
CA GLU A 313 -31.99 -42.15 -25.02
C GLU A 313 -30.97 -41.97 -23.88
N LEU A 314 -30.60 -40.73 -23.58
CA LEU A 314 -29.51 -40.36 -22.67
C LEU A 314 -30.01 -39.94 -21.30
N TYR A 315 -31.28 -40.17 -20.92
CA TYR A 315 -31.88 -39.67 -19.66
C TYR A 315 -32.44 -40.79 -18.76
N THR A 316 -32.12 -42.06 -19.04
CA THR A 316 -32.52 -43.22 -18.24
C THR A 316 -31.67 -43.33 -16.97
N GLU A 317 -32.28 -43.62 -15.82
CA GLU A 317 -31.80 -43.32 -14.44
C GLU A 317 -30.41 -43.85 -14.00
N ASP A 318 -29.73 -44.73 -14.75
CA ASP A 318 -28.37 -45.23 -14.46
C ASP A 318 -27.23 -44.22 -14.78
N LEU A 319 -27.59 -42.96 -15.02
CA LEU A 319 -26.86 -42.08 -15.92
C LEU A 319 -25.81 -41.16 -15.28
N GLU A 320 -25.92 -40.81 -14.00
CA GLU A 320 -25.00 -39.81 -13.44
C GLU A 320 -23.54 -40.29 -13.55
N ARG A 321 -23.29 -41.59 -13.35
CA ARG A 321 -21.95 -42.19 -13.53
C ARG A 321 -21.53 -42.35 -14.98
N SER A 322 -22.42 -42.74 -15.89
CA SER A 322 -22.07 -42.99 -17.30
C SER A 322 -21.90 -41.70 -18.11
N THR A 323 -22.68 -40.66 -17.80
CA THR A 323 -22.44 -39.31 -18.36
C THR A 323 -21.20 -38.69 -17.80
N LEU A 324 -20.94 -38.78 -16.49
CA LEU A 324 -19.66 -38.31 -15.93
C LEU A 324 -18.48 -39.03 -16.59
N ALA A 325 -18.54 -40.35 -16.77
CA ALA A 325 -17.51 -41.12 -17.49
C ALA A 325 -17.35 -40.72 -18.97
N LEU A 326 -18.44 -40.37 -19.66
CA LEU A 326 -18.41 -39.82 -21.03
C LEU A 326 -17.80 -38.41 -21.07
N PHE A 327 -18.14 -37.55 -20.10
CA PHE A 327 -17.57 -36.21 -19.97
C PHE A 327 -16.09 -36.23 -19.57
N GLU A 328 -15.67 -37.20 -18.76
CA GLU A 328 -14.29 -37.43 -18.34
C GLU A 328 -13.42 -38.05 -19.45
N SER A 329 -14.02 -38.81 -20.39
CA SER A 329 -13.30 -39.41 -21.52
C SER A 329 -13.16 -38.49 -22.75
N MET A 330 -13.86 -37.35 -22.78
CA MET A 330 -13.73 -36.36 -23.87
C MET A 330 -12.53 -35.45 -23.64
N ASN A 331 -11.41 -35.78 -24.29
CA ASN A 331 -10.26 -34.88 -24.40
C ASN A 331 -10.21 -34.31 -25.82
N PHE A 332 -10.01 -32.99 -25.94
CA PHE A 332 -9.96 -32.30 -27.23
C PHE A 332 -8.54 -31.87 -27.58
N THR A 333 -8.13 -32.12 -28.81
CA THR A 333 -6.90 -31.54 -29.37
C THR A 333 -7.09 -30.04 -29.65
N LEU A 334 -6.00 -29.27 -29.74
CA LEU A 334 -6.06 -27.80 -29.93
C LEU A 334 -6.79 -27.40 -31.23
N GLU A 335 -6.56 -28.11 -32.34
CA GLU A 335 -7.25 -27.86 -33.61
C GLU A 335 -8.77 -28.07 -33.52
N GLU A 336 -9.20 -29.10 -32.78
CA GLU A 336 -10.61 -29.37 -32.53
C GLU A 336 -11.26 -28.27 -31.68
N LYS A 337 -10.55 -27.74 -30.68
CA LYS A 337 -11.01 -26.61 -29.86
C LYS A 337 -11.27 -25.37 -30.72
N VAL A 338 -10.36 -25.01 -31.63
CA VAL A 338 -10.54 -23.88 -32.55
C VAL A 338 -11.76 -24.10 -33.46
N LYS A 339 -11.92 -25.32 -34.00
CA LYS A 339 -13.07 -25.67 -34.85
C LYS A 339 -14.40 -25.58 -34.07
N ILE A 340 -14.45 -26.07 -32.85
CA ILE A 340 -15.63 -26.01 -31.98
C ILE A 340 -15.97 -24.56 -31.65
N PHE A 341 -14.97 -23.75 -31.30
CA PHE A 341 -15.14 -22.33 -30.99
C PHE A 341 -15.69 -21.54 -32.19
N ASN A 342 -15.07 -21.69 -33.37
CA ASN A 342 -15.52 -21.01 -34.59
C ASN A 342 -16.94 -21.44 -35.00
N ASN A 343 -17.28 -22.72 -34.85
CA ASN A 343 -18.64 -23.20 -35.07
C ASN A 343 -19.63 -22.55 -34.09
N PHE A 344 -19.29 -22.49 -32.81
CA PHE A 344 -20.12 -21.83 -31.82
C PHE A 344 -20.35 -20.35 -32.18
N CYS A 345 -19.31 -19.60 -32.57
CA CYS A 345 -19.43 -18.20 -32.99
C CYS A 345 -20.30 -18.01 -34.24
N LYS A 346 -20.28 -18.97 -35.18
CA LYS A 346 -21.09 -18.93 -36.41
C LYS A 346 -22.58 -19.24 -36.15
N TYR A 347 -22.87 -20.21 -35.28
CA TYR A 347 -24.24 -20.69 -35.02
C TYR A 347 -24.92 -20.00 -33.84
N ALA A 348 -24.14 -19.36 -32.97
CA ALA A 348 -24.56 -18.37 -32.00
C ALA A 348 -25.67 -17.45 -32.54
N ASP A 349 -25.49 -16.96 -33.77
CA ASP A 349 -26.39 -16.04 -34.48
C ASP A 349 -27.84 -16.55 -34.55
N LYS A 350 -28.05 -17.85 -34.73
CA LYS A 350 -29.38 -18.47 -34.83
C LYS A 350 -30.11 -18.51 -33.48
N PHE A 351 -29.36 -18.54 -32.37
CA PHE A 351 -29.91 -18.53 -31.01
C PHE A 351 -30.12 -17.09 -30.49
N PHE A 352 -29.25 -16.13 -30.83
CA PHE A 352 -29.33 -14.74 -30.34
C PHE A 352 -30.29 -13.83 -31.14
N SER A 353 -30.68 -14.24 -32.35
CA SER A 353 -31.49 -13.45 -33.30
C SER A 353 -32.96 -13.18 -32.91
N LYS A 354 -33.42 -13.59 -31.72
CA LYS A 354 -34.73 -13.12 -31.21
C LYS A 354 -34.72 -11.65 -30.77
N THR A 355 -33.56 -11.01 -30.67
CA THR A 355 -33.42 -9.56 -30.47
C THR A 355 -32.84 -8.90 -31.71
N PHE A 356 -33.64 -8.03 -32.30
CA PHE A 356 -33.44 -7.28 -33.53
C PHE A 356 -32.14 -6.46 -33.50
N ILE A 357 -31.15 -6.83 -34.34
CA ILE A 357 -30.20 -6.01 -35.13
C ILE A 357 -29.02 -6.93 -35.51
N GLY A 358 -28.84 -7.11 -36.81
CA GLY A 358 -27.93 -8.09 -37.43
C GLY A 358 -26.44 -7.79 -37.25
N ARG A 359 -25.67 -8.89 -37.30
CA ARG A 359 -24.28 -9.14 -36.85
C ARG A 359 -24.17 -9.37 -35.34
N SER A 360 -23.88 -10.61 -34.96
CA SER A 360 -23.60 -10.96 -33.57
C SER A 360 -22.52 -10.06 -33.00
N ILE A 361 -22.83 -9.49 -31.84
CA ILE A 361 -21.94 -8.63 -31.04
C ILE A 361 -20.57 -9.33 -30.87
N ILE A 362 -20.53 -10.66 -30.76
CA ILE A 362 -19.30 -11.46 -30.69
C ILE A 362 -18.47 -11.31 -31.97
N ASN A 363 -19.08 -11.44 -33.15
CA ASN A 363 -18.37 -11.25 -34.43
C ASN A 363 -17.86 -9.81 -34.58
N LEU A 364 -18.61 -8.80 -34.09
CA LEU A 364 -18.14 -7.42 -34.04
C LEU A 364 -16.89 -7.27 -33.14
N HIS A 365 -16.90 -7.89 -31.96
CA HIS A 365 -15.74 -7.88 -31.06
C HIS A 365 -14.54 -8.63 -31.65
N LEU A 366 -14.74 -9.75 -32.36
CA LEU A 366 -13.67 -10.46 -33.05
C LEU A 366 -13.07 -9.64 -34.20
N VAL A 367 -13.90 -8.93 -34.98
CA VAL A 367 -13.42 -7.98 -36.00
C VAL A 367 -12.61 -6.86 -35.35
N ARG A 368 -13.11 -6.28 -34.25
CA ARG A 368 -12.41 -5.24 -33.48
C ARG A 368 -11.09 -5.76 -32.91
N LEU A 369 -11.05 -6.99 -32.41
CA LEU A 369 -9.84 -7.65 -31.92
C LEU A 369 -8.80 -7.78 -33.04
N ASN A 370 -9.23 -8.22 -34.23
CA ASN A 370 -8.37 -8.30 -35.41
C ASN A 370 -7.81 -6.93 -35.82
N GLU A 371 -8.66 -5.89 -35.85
CA GLU A 371 -8.21 -4.53 -36.14
C GLU A 371 -7.18 -4.02 -35.14
N ILE A 372 -7.37 -4.30 -33.84
CA ILE A 372 -6.42 -3.92 -32.78
C ILE A 372 -5.11 -4.68 -32.96
N ASN A 373 -5.14 -5.99 -33.21
CA ASN A 373 -3.92 -6.78 -33.45
C ASN A 373 -3.16 -6.30 -34.69
N LYS A 374 -3.86 -5.93 -35.78
CA LYS A 374 -3.23 -5.29 -36.94
C LYS A 374 -2.60 -3.94 -36.59
N LYS A 375 -3.22 -3.14 -35.71
CA LYS A 375 -2.63 -1.86 -35.24
C LYS A 375 -1.39 -2.11 -34.38
N ILE A 376 -1.43 -3.11 -33.49
CA ILE A 376 -0.30 -3.54 -32.66
C ILE A 376 0.87 -3.95 -33.55
N LEU A 377 0.62 -4.79 -34.56
CA LEU A 377 1.64 -5.22 -35.52
C LEU A 377 2.29 -4.04 -36.24
N ARG A 378 1.48 -3.12 -36.79
CA ARG A 378 1.98 -1.90 -37.46
C ARG A 378 2.81 -1.01 -36.55
N GLU A 379 2.41 -0.84 -35.29
CA GLU A 379 3.18 -0.04 -34.33
C GLU A 379 4.47 -0.75 -33.91
N LYS A 380 4.48 -2.09 -33.80
CA LYS A 380 5.72 -2.87 -33.61
C LYS A 380 6.67 -2.70 -34.81
N ASP A 381 6.17 -2.84 -36.03
CA ASP A 381 6.94 -2.62 -37.26
C ASP A 381 7.55 -1.22 -37.29
N ARG A 382 6.74 -0.20 -36.96
CA ARG A 382 7.20 1.18 -36.87
C ARG A 382 8.33 1.35 -35.85
N LEU A 383 8.24 0.72 -34.68
CA LEU A 383 9.29 0.82 -33.65
C LEU A 383 10.59 0.13 -34.11
N GLU A 384 10.49 -0.99 -34.83
CA GLU A 384 11.64 -1.64 -35.46
C GLU A 384 12.24 -0.76 -36.57
N ASP A 385 11.43 -0.19 -37.46
CA ASP A 385 11.90 0.67 -38.56
C ASP A 385 12.54 1.95 -38.04
N THR A 386 11.97 2.55 -36.97
CA THR A 386 12.58 3.70 -36.29
C THR A 386 13.94 3.33 -35.71
N SER A 387 14.17 2.06 -35.36
CA SER A 387 15.47 1.57 -34.89
C SER A 387 16.45 1.37 -36.06
N LYS A 388 15.96 1.02 -37.26
CA LYS A 388 16.74 0.82 -38.50
C LYS A 388 17.10 2.12 -39.26
N GLU A 389 16.13 2.99 -39.57
CA GLU A 389 16.37 4.25 -40.33
C GLU A 389 17.39 5.16 -39.63
N ASN A 390 17.39 5.12 -38.31
CA ASN A 390 18.27 5.90 -37.47
C ASN A 390 19.72 5.37 -37.37
N GLN A 391 20.03 4.22 -37.99
CA GLN A 391 21.39 3.70 -38.15
C GLN A 391 22.17 4.44 -39.23
N LEU A 392 21.49 5.11 -40.16
CA LEU A 392 22.11 5.60 -41.40
C LEU A 392 22.83 6.94 -41.28
N ASP A 393 22.62 7.73 -40.23
CA ASP A 393 23.42 8.94 -39.98
C ASP A 393 23.42 9.29 -38.49
N VAL A 394 24.51 8.97 -37.79
CA VAL A 394 24.80 9.53 -36.46
C VAL A 394 26.27 9.97 -36.42
N PRO A 395 26.57 11.27 -36.26
CA PRO A 395 27.93 11.71 -36.04
C PRO A 395 28.46 11.07 -34.75
N LYS A 396 29.69 10.54 -34.78
CA LYS A 396 30.41 10.01 -33.62
C LYS A 396 30.59 11.10 -32.56
N ALA A 397 29.58 11.30 -31.72
CA ALA A 397 29.69 12.18 -30.57
C ALA A 397 30.57 11.47 -29.52
N ASN A 398 31.73 12.08 -29.24
CA ASN A 398 32.82 11.64 -28.37
C ASN A 398 32.49 10.46 -27.45
N GLU A 399 33.19 9.34 -27.68
CA GLU A 399 33.21 8.12 -26.87
C GLU A 399 33.59 8.36 -25.39
N THR A 400 34.03 9.58 -25.06
CA THR A 400 34.48 9.94 -23.72
C THR A 400 33.31 10.41 -22.85
N LEU A 401 33.04 9.65 -21.78
CA LEU A 401 32.25 10.09 -20.62
C LEU A 401 32.86 11.29 -19.87
N TYR A 402 34.07 11.66 -20.27
CA TYR A 402 34.86 12.79 -19.80
C TYR A 402 34.52 14.09 -20.56
N VAL A 403 34.58 15.22 -19.86
CA VAL A 403 34.41 16.57 -20.43
C VAL A 403 35.79 17.16 -20.62
N ASP A 404 36.28 17.16 -21.86
CA ASP A 404 37.59 17.71 -22.21
C ASP A 404 37.60 19.26 -22.26
N MET A 405 36.40 19.86 -22.38
CA MET A 405 36.20 21.31 -22.57
C MET A 405 36.45 22.13 -21.29
N ASP A 406 36.15 21.58 -20.11
CA ASP A 406 36.28 22.28 -18.82
C ASP A 406 37.75 22.46 -18.39
N VAL A 407 38.66 21.64 -18.92
CA VAL A 407 40.12 21.77 -18.69
C VAL A 407 40.77 22.71 -19.72
N LYS A 408 40.19 22.78 -20.92
CA LYS A 408 40.71 23.62 -22.02
C LYS A 408 40.22 25.08 -21.93
N ASN A 409 39.08 25.31 -21.30
CA ASN A 409 38.53 26.64 -21.09
C ASN A 409 38.77 27.03 -19.62
N ASP A 410 39.61 28.04 -19.35
CA ASP A 410 39.70 28.69 -18.05
C ASP A 410 38.35 29.34 -17.73
N VAL A 411 37.41 28.60 -17.12
CA VAL A 411 36.07 29.11 -16.84
C VAL A 411 36.12 30.03 -15.62
N SER A 412 36.44 31.30 -15.83
CA SER A 412 36.12 32.38 -14.88
C SER A 412 34.62 32.40 -14.62
N PHE A 413 34.21 32.62 -13.37
CA PHE A 413 32.81 32.68 -12.92
C PHE A 413 31.89 33.44 -13.90
N PHE A 414 30.78 32.79 -14.27
CA PHE A 414 29.83 33.26 -15.27
C PHE A 414 29.29 34.68 -15.01
N SER A 415 29.19 35.50 -16.06
CA SER A 415 28.45 36.76 -16.03
C SER A 415 26.95 36.53 -16.25
N ILE A 416 26.07 37.25 -15.54
CA ILE A 416 24.61 37.17 -15.67
C ILE A 416 24.13 37.38 -17.12
N SER A 417 24.85 38.19 -17.91
CA SER A 417 24.58 38.39 -19.33
C SER A 417 24.77 37.09 -20.16
N GLN A 418 25.76 36.27 -19.80
CA GLN A 418 26.00 34.96 -20.43
C GLN A 418 24.90 33.95 -20.07
N VAL A 419 24.36 34.03 -18.85
CA VAL A 419 23.23 33.20 -18.37
C VAL A 419 21.92 33.57 -19.05
N LEU A 420 21.61 34.86 -19.20
CA LEU A 420 20.41 35.34 -19.90
C LEU A 420 20.44 34.98 -21.40
N SER A 421 21.63 34.84 -21.99
CA SER A 421 21.85 34.39 -23.36
C SER A 421 22.15 32.88 -23.46
N PHE A 422 21.54 32.06 -22.59
CA PHE A 422 21.71 30.61 -22.49
C PHE A 422 21.73 29.87 -23.84
N ARG A 423 20.84 30.24 -24.78
CA ARG A 423 20.72 29.58 -26.08
C ARG A 423 21.93 29.80 -27.01
N LYS A 424 22.69 30.89 -26.82
CA LYS A 424 23.86 31.24 -27.64
C LYS A 424 25.16 30.71 -27.03
N ASN A 425 25.19 30.57 -25.71
CA ASN A 425 26.35 30.08 -24.94
C ASN A 425 26.12 28.66 -24.39
N SER A 426 25.22 27.88 -24.99
CA SER A 426 24.88 26.52 -24.52
C SER A 426 26.11 25.64 -24.38
N ASP A 427 27.09 25.83 -25.26
CA ASP A 427 28.31 25.04 -25.34
C ASP A 427 29.32 25.39 -24.23
N LEU A 428 29.14 26.54 -23.55
CA LEU A 428 29.88 26.90 -22.33
C LEU A 428 29.24 26.32 -21.06
N PHE A 429 27.97 25.91 -21.10
CA PHE A 429 27.30 25.32 -19.94
C PHE A 429 27.59 23.82 -19.92
N SER A 430 28.36 23.36 -18.94
CA SER A 430 28.64 21.93 -18.70
C SER A 430 27.42 21.08 -18.29
N LEU A 431 26.23 21.70 -18.18
CA LEU A 431 24.96 21.01 -17.93
C LEU A 431 24.29 20.57 -19.25
N ASP A 432 24.72 19.44 -19.78
CA ASP A 432 23.95 18.69 -20.78
C ASP A 432 22.63 18.20 -20.16
N LEU A 433 21.55 18.99 -20.28
CA LEU A 433 20.23 18.54 -19.82
C LEU A 433 19.88 17.19 -20.49
N PRO A 434 19.31 16.22 -19.76
CA PRO A 434 19.01 14.88 -20.28
C PRO A 434 17.78 14.88 -21.20
N ILE A 435 17.81 15.69 -22.25
CA ILE A 435 16.77 15.81 -23.26
C ILE A 435 16.91 14.61 -24.21
N ASN A 436 15.87 13.77 -24.29
CA ASN A 436 15.83 12.56 -25.11
C ASN A 436 16.82 11.43 -24.73
N ARG A 437 17.29 11.39 -23.48
CA ARG A 437 18.04 10.22 -22.97
C ARG A 437 17.11 9.01 -22.78
N ARG A 438 17.62 7.81 -23.03
CA ARG A 438 16.89 6.53 -22.90
C ARG A 438 17.33 5.76 -21.64
N LYS A 439 16.62 4.68 -21.36
CA LYS A 439 16.91 3.75 -20.26
C LYS A 439 17.13 2.34 -20.81
N GLY A 440 17.84 1.49 -20.08
CA GLY A 440 18.05 0.09 -20.46
C GLY A 440 18.20 -0.82 -19.25
N PHE A 441 17.87 -2.09 -19.41
CA PHE A 441 18.15 -3.15 -18.45
C PHE A 441 19.42 -3.90 -18.85
N ILE A 442 20.29 -4.14 -17.87
CA ILE A 442 21.53 -4.89 -18.02
C ILE A 442 21.50 -6.01 -17.00
N THR A 443 21.51 -7.25 -17.47
CA THR A 443 21.59 -8.45 -16.63
C THR A 443 23.00 -9.01 -16.69
N PHE A 444 23.66 -9.10 -15.54
CA PHE A 444 24.97 -9.73 -15.42
C PHE A 444 24.83 -11.22 -15.11
N LYS A 445 25.86 -12.01 -15.44
CA LYS A 445 25.89 -13.43 -15.05
C LYS A 445 26.02 -13.61 -13.54
N ASP A 446 26.81 -12.73 -12.91
CA ASP A 446 27.12 -12.77 -11.48
C ASP A 446 26.53 -11.56 -10.74
N GLN A 447 25.93 -11.81 -9.58
CA GLN A 447 25.34 -10.79 -8.71
C GLN A 447 26.41 -9.84 -8.15
N ARG A 448 27.62 -10.34 -7.91
CA ARG A 448 28.74 -9.51 -7.44
C ARG A 448 29.02 -8.36 -8.39
N THR A 449 29.07 -8.66 -9.68
CA THR A 449 29.29 -7.67 -10.74
C THR A 449 28.21 -6.59 -10.68
N ALA A 450 26.94 -6.99 -10.65
CA ALA A 450 25.81 -6.06 -10.52
C ALA A 450 25.92 -5.16 -9.28
N GLY A 451 26.35 -5.72 -8.14
CA GLY A 451 26.58 -5.00 -6.90
C GLY A 451 27.71 -3.97 -6.99
N ILE A 452 28.82 -4.28 -7.68
CA ILE A 452 29.92 -3.34 -7.94
C ILE A 452 29.43 -2.20 -8.83
N VAL A 453 28.81 -2.55 -9.96
CA VAL A 453 28.30 -1.60 -10.96
C VAL A 453 27.38 -0.57 -10.32
N ARG A 454 26.44 -1.02 -9.47
CA ARG A 454 25.48 -0.18 -8.76
C ARG A 454 26.11 0.87 -7.85
N GLN A 455 27.29 0.59 -7.29
CA GLN A 455 27.98 1.49 -6.37
C GLN A 455 28.97 2.43 -7.09
N THR A 456 29.20 2.22 -8.39
CA THR A 456 30.18 2.99 -9.18
C THR A 456 29.53 4.14 -9.93
N LYS A 457 30.26 5.25 -10.05
CA LYS A 457 29.88 6.37 -10.92
C LYS A 457 30.46 6.14 -12.31
N LEU A 458 29.62 6.15 -13.34
CA LEU A 458 30.06 5.87 -14.72
C LEU A 458 30.80 7.03 -15.40
N GLY A 459 30.37 8.27 -15.18
CA GLY A 459 30.91 9.43 -15.92
C GLY A 459 31.12 10.66 -15.05
N THR A 460 31.84 11.64 -15.59
CA THR A 460 32.14 12.89 -14.85
C THR A 460 31.04 13.94 -14.99
N ARG A 461 30.26 13.90 -16.08
CA ARG A 461 29.14 14.84 -16.33
C ARG A 461 28.09 14.81 -15.22
N VAL A 462 27.47 15.97 -14.93
CA VAL A 462 26.40 16.10 -13.92
C VAL A 462 25.21 15.19 -14.23
N PHE A 463 24.79 15.14 -15.50
CA PHE A 463 23.74 14.25 -16.00
C PHE A 463 24.33 13.05 -16.77
N SER A 464 25.45 12.50 -16.31
CA SER A 464 25.99 11.24 -16.86
C SER A 464 25.00 10.09 -16.65
N SER A 465 25.21 9.00 -17.40
CA SER A 465 24.49 7.75 -17.17
C SER A 465 24.63 7.32 -15.72
N ASN A 466 23.51 6.93 -15.12
CA ASN A 466 23.44 6.50 -13.73
C ASN A 466 22.83 5.12 -13.67
N ILE A 467 23.19 4.40 -12.63
CA ILE A 467 22.88 3.01 -12.48
C ILE A 467 22.05 2.85 -11.22
N GLU A 468 20.84 2.31 -11.38
CA GLU A 468 19.91 2.05 -10.29
C GLU A 468 19.60 0.55 -10.22
N PRO A 469 19.24 0.00 -9.05
CA PRO A 469 18.79 -1.40 -8.97
C PRO A 469 17.54 -1.61 -9.82
N ALA A 470 17.49 -2.69 -10.60
CA ALA A 470 16.28 -3.00 -11.36
C ALA A 470 15.20 -3.55 -10.41
N PRO A 471 13.96 -3.04 -10.46
CA PRO A 471 12.84 -3.67 -9.78
C PRO A 471 12.53 -5.02 -10.43
N ALA A 472 11.86 -5.94 -9.73
CA ALA A 472 11.47 -7.23 -10.29
C ALA A 472 10.62 -7.04 -11.57
N PRO A 473 10.67 -7.95 -12.56
CA PRO A 473 10.00 -7.74 -13.86
C PRO A 473 8.50 -7.45 -13.75
N HIS A 474 7.81 -8.06 -12.78
CA HIS A 474 6.38 -7.84 -12.50
C HIS A 474 6.09 -6.55 -11.69
N ASP A 475 7.10 -5.95 -11.08
CA ASP A 475 7.01 -4.70 -10.31
C ASP A 475 7.31 -3.45 -11.18
N VAL A 476 7.76 -3.63 -12.43
CA VAL A 476 8.09 -2.52 -13.35
C VAL A 476 6.82 -1.80 -13.83
N LEU A 477 6.79 -0.48 -13.65
CA LEU A 477 5.78 0.41 -14.21
C LEU A 477 6.19 0.88 -15.62
N TRP A 478 5.93 0.04 -16.62
CA TRP A 478 6.33 0.30 -18.01
C TRP A 478 5.79 1.61 -18.60
N ARG A 479 4.63 2.10 -18.15
CA ARG A 479 4.06 3.38 -18.59
C ARG A 479 4.90 4.59 -18.17
N ASN A 480 5.53 4.49 -17.00
CA ASN A 480 6.29 5.57 -16.40
C ASN A 480 7.76 5.53 -16.79
N ILE A 481 8.33 4.33 -16.96
CA ILE A 481 9.74 4.16 -17.30
C ILE A 481 10.09 4.77 -18.68
N CYS A 482 9.11 4.80 -19.60
CA CYS A 482 9.26 5.35 -20.95
C CYS A 482 9.23 6.89 -21.03
N ARG A 483 8.86 7.60 -19.94
CA ARG A 483 8.72 9.06 -19.97
C ARG A 483 10.07 9.77 -19.91
N LYS A 484 10.15 10.95 -20.53
CA LYS A 484 11.36 11.80 -20.52
C LYS A 484 11.63 12.32 -19.10
N GLU A 485 12.88 12.24 -18.65
CA GLU A 485 13.29 12.62 -17.29
C GLU A 485 12.95 14.08 -16.94
N VAL A 486 13.18 15.03 -17.85
CA VAL A 486 12.88 16.45 -17.64
C VAL A 486 11.39 16.67 -17.36
N SER A 487 10.52 15.97 -18.09
CA SER A 487 9.08 15.99 -17.85
C SER A 487 8.73 15.37 -16.49
N GLY A 488 9.42 14.29 -16.11
CA GLY A 488 9.33 13.68 -14.78
C GLY A 488 9.66 14.65 -13.64
N TYR A 489 10.74 15.43 -13.76
CA TYR A 489 11.11 16.45 -12.77
C TYR A 489 10.05 17.54 -12.64
N PHE A 490 9.53 18.05 -13.75
CA PHE A 490 8.46 19.05 -13.73
C PHE A 490 7.17 18.50 -13.09
N LEU A 491 6.76 17.29 -13.47
CA LEU A 491 5.58 16.62 -12.88
C LEU A 491 5.75 16.35 -11.39
N LYS A 492 6.97 16.02 -10.94
CA LYS A 492 7.30 15.86 -9.51
C LYS A 492 7.20 17.19 -8.77
N LEU A 493 7.70 18.28 -9.35
CA LEU A 493 7.57 19.63 -8.76
C LEU A 493 6.11 20.08 -8.69
N LEU A 494 5.33 19.85 -9.76
CA LEU A 494 3.90 20.14 -9.80
C LEU A 494 3.13 19.32 -8.75
N SER A 495 3.42 18.02 -8.64
CA SER A 495 2.82 17.13 -7.63
C SER A 495 3.15 17.59 -6.21
N LEU A 496 4.39 18.01 -5.95
CA LEU A 496 4.79 18.59 -4.67
C LEU A 496 4.04 19.90 -4.37
N GLY A 497 3.93 20.80 -5.35
CA GLY A 497 3.17 22.05 -5.20
C GLY A 497 1.69 21.81 -4.90
N LEU A 498 1.05 20.91 -5.66
CA LEU A 498 -0.34 20.49 -5.42
C LEU A 498 -0.51 19.81 -4.05
N TYR A 499 0.46 19.00 -3.63
CA TYR A 499 0.47 18.38 -2.31
C TYR A 499 0.52 19.43 -1.20
N VAL A 500 1.41 20.42 -1.28
CA VAL A 500 1.48 21.50 -0.29
C VAL A 500 0.19 22.32 -0.26
N LEU A 501 -0.36 22.66 -1.42
CA LEU A 501 -1.65 23.35 -1.51
C LEU A 501 -2.77 22.54 -0.86
N PHE A 502 -2.81 21.23 -1.11
CA PHE A 502 -3.77 20.32 -0.50
C PHE A 502 -3.63 20.25 1.03
N ASN A 503 -2.41 20.24 1.56
CA ASN A 503 -2.17 20.29 3.01
C ASN A 503 -2.73 21.60 3.61
N LEU A 504 -2.45 22.75 2.99
CA LEU A 504 -2.96 24.05 3.44
C LEU A 504 -4.49 24.11 3.36
N PHE A 505 -5.08 23.62 2.28
CA PHE A 505 -6.53 23.54 2.13
C PHE A 505 -7.17 22.63 3.19
N PHE A 506 -6.53 21.50 3.51
CA PHE A 506 -7.02 20.60 4.54
C PHE A 506 -7.02 21.24 5.93
N LEU A 507 -6.04 22.09 6.25
CA LEU A 507 -6.05 22.85 7.52
C LEU A 507 -7.32 23.69 7.65
N VAL A 508 -7.77 24.34 6.58
CA VAL A 508 -9.03 25.12 6.56
C VAL A 508 -10.24 24.22 6.83
N ILE A 509 -10.28 23.01 6.25
CA ILE A 509 -11.35 22.05 6.52
C ILE A 509 -11.35 21.65 8.00
N VAL A 510 -10.19 21.43 8.60
CA VAL A 510 -10.08 21.09 10.02
C VAL A 510 -10.60 22.24 10.89
N VAL A 511 -10.27 23.50 10.59
CA VAL A 511 -10.88 24.69 11.26
C VAL A 511 -12.39 24.62 11.21
N TRP A 512 -12.92 24.41 10.02
CA TRP A 512 -14.36 24.41 9.81
C TRP A 512 -15.03 23.28 10.60
N ILE A 513 -14.43 22.09 10.65
CA ILE A 513 -14.94 20.96 11.43
C ILE A 513 -14.89 21.25 12.92
N VAL A 514 -13.75 21.73 13.45
CA VAL A 514 -13.59 22.04 14.88
C VAL A 514 -14.64 23.04 15.33
N LYS A 515 -14.82 24.13 14.57
CA LYS A 515 -15.87 25.13 14.83
C LYS A 515 -17.28 24.55 14.71
N SER A 516 -17.52 23.65 13.76
CA SER A 516 -18.85 23.04 13.56
C SER A 516 -19.23 22.06 14.67
N LEU A 517 -18.25 21.44 15.31
CA LEU A 517 -18.45 20.53 16.45
C LEU A 517 -18.69 21.28 17.76
N GLU A 518 -18.40 22.57 17.79
CA GLU A 518 -18.68 23.48 18.89
C GLU A 518 -20.15 23.92 18.83
N ILE A 519 -21.05 23.08 19.35
CA ILE A 519 -22.47 23.46 19.47
C ILE A 519 -22.58 24.58 20.50
N GLU A 520 -22.83 25.81 20.02
CA GLU A 520 -23.25 26.91 20.88
C GLU A 520 -24.59 26.57 21.54
N LYS A 521 -24.74 26.87 22.84
CA LYS A 521 -26.00 26.69 23.59
C LYS A 521 -27.19 27.47 22.98
N ASN A 522 -26.95 28.34 22.00
CA ASN A 522 -27.92 29.29 21.45
C ASN A 522 -28.28 29.02 19.97
N THR A 523 -28.41 27.77 19.55
CA THR A 523 -28.87 27.44 18.18
C THR A 523 -30.39 27.54 18.05
N LYS A 524 -30.90 28.28 17.05
CA LYS A 524 -32.34 28.41 16.72
C LYS A 524 -32.98 27.13 16.13
N ASN A 525 -32.20 26.10 15.84
CA ASN A 525 -32.66 24.88 15.17
C ASN A 525 -33.27 23.86 16.16
N PHE A 526 -34.49 23.39 15.88
CA PHE A 526 -35.25 22.46 16.73
C PHE A 526 -34.51 21.15 17.06
N LEU A 527 -33.82 20.55 16.07
CA LEU A 527 -33.02 19.33 16.28
C LEU A 527 -31.87 19.54 17.28
N PHE A 528 -31.21 20.68 17.22
CA PHE A 528 -30.12 21.00 18.15
C PHE A 528 -30.62 21.24 19.58
N LYS A 529 -31.84 21.76 19.74
CA LYS A 529 -32.49 21.88 21.05
C LYS A 529 -32.72 20.52 21.71
N ILE A 530 -33.14 19.50 20.95
CA ILE A 530 -33.31 18.12 21.44
C ILE A 530 -31.96 17.52 21.86
N VAL A 531 -30.90 17.76 21.08
CA VAL A 531 -29.54 17.29 21.40
C VAL A 531 -29.04 17.94 22.70
N LEU A 532 -29.28 19.24 22.89
CA LEU A 532 -28.87 19.98 24.09
C LEU A 532 -29.69 19.64 25.34
N GLN A 533 -30.92 19.13 25.19
CA GLN A 533 -31.78 18.77 26.33
C GLN A 533 -31.42 17.44 26.99
N ASN A 534 -30.88 16.48 26.23
CA ASN A 534 -30.54 15.15 26.75
C ASN A 534 -29.01 15.04 26.98
N PRO A 535 -28.54 14.92 28.24
CA PRO A 535 -27.10 14.90 28.54
C PRO A 535 -26.39 13.69 27.92
N PHE A 536 -27.08 12.57 27.80
CA PHE A 536 -26.57 11.38 27.12
C PHE A 536 -26.33 11.62 25.62
N ILE A 537 -27.29 12.22 24.91
CA ILE A 537 -27.17 12.48 23.47
C ILE A 537 -26.09 13.53 23.19
N HIS A 538 -26.02 14.57 24.03
CA HIS A 538 -24.94 15.56 23.97
C HIS A 538 -23.56 14.93 24.14
N SER A 539 -23.42 13.99 25.09
CA SER A 539 -22.17 13.24 25.30
C SER A 539 -21.80 12.35 24.11
N LEU A 540 -22.78 11.71 23.47
CA LEU A 540 -22.57 10.88 22.28
C LEU A 540 -22.18 11.72 21.06
N TYR A 541 -22.81 12.88 20.87
CA TYR A 541 -22.46 13.81 19.81
C TYR A 541 -20.98 14.21 19.91
N ARG A 542 -20.53 14.66 21.08
CA ARG A 542 -19.13 15.07 21.31
C ARG A 542 -18.15 13.90 21.26
N GLY A 543 -18.51 12.73 21.80
CA GLY A 543 -17.61 11.58 21.93
C GLY A 543 -17.46 10.72 20.66
N ILE A 544 -18.52 10.56 19.87
CA ILE A 544 -18.55 9.65 18.70
C ILE A 544 -18.53 10.42 17.39
N LEU A 545 -19.44 11.38 17.23
CA LEU A 545 -19.68 11.98 15.91
C LEU A 545 -18.48 12.79 15.43
N ALA A 546 -17.85 13.55 16.33
CA ALA A 546 -16.65 14.34 16.06
C ALA A 546 -15.48 13.48 15.54
N PRO A 547 -14.98 12.47 16.28
CA PRO A 547 -13.97 11.53 15.77
C PRO A 547 -14.40 10.77 14.51
N LEU A 548 -15.68 10.42 14.36
CA LEU A 548 -16.20 9.71 13.21
C LEU A 548 -16.15 10.55 11.93
N ILE A 549 -16.68 11.78 11.95
CA ILE A 549 -16.63 12.71 10.81
C ILE A 549 -15.18 12.93 10.39
N TYR A 550 -14.32 13.11 11.38
CA TYR A 550 -12.91 13.32 11.17
C TYR A 550 -12.21 12.10 10.51
N ASN A 551 -12.46 10.89 11.00
CA ASN A 551 -11.91 9.68 10.40
C ASN A 551 -12.48 9.42 8.98
N ILE A 552 -13.73 9.79 8.70
CA ILE A 552 -14.29 9.74 7.34
C ILE A 552 -13.56 10.70 6.41
N LEU A 553 -13.25 11.91 6.86
CA LEU A 553 -12.47 12.85 6.06
C LEU A 553 -11.08 12.28 5.73
N LEU A 554 -10.41 11.68 6.72
CA LEU A 554 -9.11 11.03 6.54
C LEU A 554 -9.17 9.84 5.58
N PHE A 555 -10.32 9.18 5.41
CA PHE A 555 -10.47 8.08 4.46
C PHE A 555 -10.30 8.51 2.99
N PHE A 556 -10.66 9.75 2.64
CA PHE A 556 -10.51 10.27 1.28
C PHE A 556 -9.09 10.73 0.95
N VAL A 557 -8.29 11.05 1.98
CA VAL A 557 -6.92 11.60 1.81
C VAL A 557 -5.99 10.68 1.02
N PRO A 558 -5.89 9.36 1.33
CA PRO A 558 -5.02 8.46 0.57
C PRO A 558 -5.35 8.40 -0.92
N ILE A 559 -6.63 8.55 -1.30
CA ILE A 559 -7.07 8.53 -2.70
C ILE A 559 -6.48 9.72 -3.45
N ILE A 560 -6.54 10.91 -2.85
CA ILE A 560 -6.00 12.15 -3.44
C ILE A 560 -4.47 12.08 -3.53
N ILE A 561 -3.78 11.67 -2.46
CA ILE A 561 -2.31 11.57 -2.46
C ILE A 561 -1.85 10.50 -3.46
N LYS A 562 -2.54 9.36 -3.55
CA LYS A 562 -2.25 8.32 -4.54
C LYS A 562 -2.43 8.86 -5.96
N ALA A 563 -3.48 9.64 -6.24
CA ALA A 563 -3.66 10.29 -7.54
C ALA A 563 -2.51 11.25 -7.88
N LEU A 564 -2.06 12.08 -6.93
CA LEU A 564 -0.91 12.97 -7.09
C LEU A 564 0.40 12.19 -7.36
N LEU A 565 0.56 11.01 -6.77
CA LEU A 565 1.73 10.14 -6.98
C LEU A 565 1.70 9.38 -8.30
N HIS A 566 0.52 9.09 -8.85
CA HIS A 566 0.40 8.52 -10.21
C HIS A 566 0.74 9.55 -11.29
N MET A 567 0.58 10.86 -11.01
CA MET A 567 1.09 11.92 -11.88
C MET A 567 2.63 11.92 -11.92
N GLU A 568 3.29 11.46 -10.85
CA GLU A 568 4.73 11.36 -10.78
C GLU A 568 5.27 10.17 -11.57
N GLN A 569 6.45 10.35 -12.16
CA GLN A 569 7.16 9.30 -12.86
C GLN A 569 7.84 8.35 -11.86
N ASN A 570 7.12 7.31 -11.44
CA ASN A 570 7.65 6.23 -10.59
C ASN A 570 7.91 4.97 -11.43
N ASN A 571 9.12 4.40 -11.33
CA ASN A 571 9.56 3.26 -12.16
C ASN A 571 9.01 1.91 -11.67
N SER A 572 8.60 1.79 -10.40
CA SER A 572 8.06 0.55 -9.83
C SER A 572 6.83 0.77 -8.94
N TYR A 573 6.02 -0.27 -8.77
CA TYR A 573 4.86 -0.24 -7.86
C TYR A 573 5.31 -0.18 -6.40
N SER A 574 6.30 -0.98 -6.01
CA SER A 574 6.91 -0.96 -4.69
C SER A 574 7.43 0.44 -4.31
N GLY A 575 8.13 1.11 -5.23
CA GLY A 575 8.64 2.47 -5.03
C GLY A 575 7.52 3.50 -4.90
N LEU A 576 6.42 3.34 -5.65
CA LEU A 576 5.22 4.18 -5.51
C LEU A 576 4.57 4.00 -4.13
N GLN A 577 4.49 2.77 -3.60
CA GLN A 577 3.95 2.51 -2.26
C GLN A 577 4.81 3.13 -1.15
N VAL A 578 6.14 3.02 -1.23
CA VAL A 578 7.04 3.64 -0.23
C VAL A 578 6.89 5.17 -0.24
N LYS A 579 6.77 5.80 -1.41
CA LYS A 579 6.51 7.25 -1.52
C LYS A 579 5.13 7.65 -0.99
N LEU A 580 4.10 6.85 -1.27
CA LEU A 580 2.76 7.01 -0.71
C LEU A 580 2.80 6.97 0.81
N MET A 581 3.49 5.98 1.36
CA MET A 581 3.68 5.81 2.79
C MET A 581 4.34 7.03 3.43
N TYR A 582 5.43 7.53 2.83
CA TYR A 582 6.13 8.72 3.30
C TYR A 582 5.21 9.95 3.34
N ARG A 583 4.58 10.31 2.20
CA ARG A 583 3.72 11.50 2.13
C ARG A 583 2.49 11.39 3.00
N LEU A 584 1.83 10.23 3.01
CA LEU A 584 0.66 10.01 3.85
C LEU A 584 1.04 10.07 5.33
N SER A 585 2.19 9.53 5.74
CA SER A 585 2.65 9.61 7.13
C SER A 585 2.91 11.06 7.59
N LEU A 586 3.56 11.87 6.75
CA LEU A 586 3.77 13.29 7.04
C LEU A 586 2.44 14.07 7.09
N PHE A 587 1.56 13.83 6.11
CA PHE A 587 0.24 14.44 6.08
C PHE A 587 -0.54 14.12 7.35
N LEU A 588 -0.61 12.84 7.74
CA LEU A 588 -1.32 12.38 8.93
C LEU A 588 -0.68 12.96 10.19
N PHE A 589 0.64 13.04 10.28
CA PHE A 589 1.27 13.65 11.44
C PHE A 589 0.94 15.14 11.58
N PHE A 590 1.14 15.93 10.53
CA PHE A 590 0.96 17.39 10.61
C PHE A 590 -0.53 17.78 10.62
N ASN A 591 -1.32 17.27 9.70
CA ASN A 591 -2.73 17.64 9.61
C ASN A 591 -3.61 16.82 10.53
N ALA A 592 -3.28 15.53 10.74
CA ALA A 592 -4.16 14.68 11.52
C ALA A 592 -3.93 14.78 13.05
N PHE A 593 -2.70 15.02 13.45
CA PHE A 593 -2.34 15.11 14.87
C PHE A 593 -2.01 16.55 15.28
N LEU A 594 -1.00 17.18 14.66
CA LEU A 594 -0.48 18.47 15.13
C LEU A 594 -1.44 19.65 14.87
N ALA A 595 -2.16 19.65 13.74
CA ALA A 595 -3.04 20.74 13.36
C ALA A 595 -4.18 20.96 14.35
N MET A 596 -4.78 19.89 14.88
CA MET A 596 -5.83 20.00 15.90
C MET A 596 -5.33 20.72 17.17
N ILE A 597 -4.06 20.50 17.53
CA ILE A 597 -3.43 21.14 18.70
C ILE A 597 -3.10 22.61 18.40
N ILE A 598 -2.36 22.88 17.32
CA ILE A 598 -1.94 24.25 16.96
C ILE A 598 -3.14 25.16 16.71
N LEU A 599 -4.11 24.66 15.95
CA LEU A 599 -5.19 25.49 15.44
C LEU A 599 -6.17 25.92 16.52
N THR A 600 -6.45 25.05 17.49
CA THR A 600 -7.28 25.40 18.66
C THR A 600 -6.62 26.51 19.48
N SER A 601 -5.30 26.46 19.65
CA SER A 601 -4.52 27.52 20.32
C SER A 601 -4.50 28.83 19.53
N VAL A 602 -4.39 28.75 18.19
CA VAL A 602 -4.39 29.96 17.35
C VAL A 602 -5.76 30.63 17.31
N LEU A 603 -6.86 29.87 17.23
CA LEU A 603 -8.22 30.43 17.22
C LEU A 603 -8.53 31.17 18.53
N THR A 604 -8.24 30.55 19.66
CA THR A 604 -8.40 31.16 21.00
C THR A 604 -7.50 32.39 21.17
N PHE A 605 -6.27 32.35 20.64
CA PHE A 605 -5.39 33.51 20.62
C PHE A 605 -5.94 34.65 19.75
N ILE A 606 -6.51 34.38 18.58
CA ILE A 606 -7.15 35.39 17.72
C ILE A 606 -8.32 36.05 18.45
N GLU A 607 -9.11 35.30 19.22
CA GLU A 607 -10.21 35.86 20.02
C GLU A 607 -9.68 36.76 21.13
N LYS A 608 -8.59 36.37 21.81
CA LYS A 608 -7.90 37.22 22.81
C LYS A 608 -7.28 38.48 22.19
N ILE A 609 -6.76 38.40 20.96
CA ILE A 609 -6.31 39.56 20.18
C ILE A 609 -7.47 40.51 19.92
N LYS A 610 -8.62 40.00 19.47
CA LYS A 610 -9.83 40.82 19.27
C LYS A 610 -10.27 41.48 20.57
N ALA A 611 -10.08 40.82 21.70
CA ALA A 611 -10.34 41.34 23.04
C ALA A 611 -9.25 42.28 23.60
N LYS A 612 -8.19 42.61 22.83
CA LYS A 612 -7.07 43.53 23.21
C LYS A 612 -6.27 43.13 24.48
N THR A 613 -6.14 41.85 24.80
CA THR A 613 -5.42 41.35 26.00
C THR A 613 -4.22 40.46 25.64
N VAL A 614 -3.17 41.02 25.02
CA VAL A 614 -2.12 40.18 24.37
C VAL A 614 -0.70 40.40 24.89
N THR A 615 -0.07 39.30 25.33
CA THR A 615 1.40 39.09 25.42
C THR A 615 1.77 37.78 24.69
N ILE A 616 2.99 37.66 24.15
CA ILE A 616 3.44 36.45 23.39
C ILE A 616 3.45 35.19 24.27
N GLU A 617 3.74 35.34 25.57
CA GLU A 617 3.70 34.25 26.56
C GLU A 617 2.30 33.61 26.66
N SER A 618 1.24 34.41 26.44
CA SER A 618 -0.14 33.89 26.44
C SER A 618 -0.36 32.83 25.36
N LEU A 619 0.31 32.91 24.20
CA LEU A 619 0.20 31.92 23.13
C LEU A 619 0.75 30.55 23.56
N ILE A 620 1.90 30.53 24.23
CA ILE A 620 2.53 29.28 24.67
C ILE A 620 1.74 28.66 25.82
N SER A 621 1.21 29.50 26.73
CA SER A 621 0.31 29.05 27.80
C SER A 621 -0.98 28.41 27.24
N GLU A 622 -1.53 28.98 26.17
CA GLU A 622 -2.72 28.45 25.50
C GLU A 622 -2.42 27.17 24.71
N PHE A 623 -1.21 27.04 24.17
CA PHE A 623 -0.77 25.82 23.52
C PHE A 623 -0.71 24.64 24.51
N GLY A 624 -0.15 24.84 25.70
CA GLY A 624 -0.14 23.84 26.77
C GLY A 624 -1.54 23.42 27.21
N SER A 625 -2.45 24.38 27.39
CA SER A 625 -3.85 24.10 27.75
C SER A 625 -4.60 23.36 26.63
N SER A 626 -4.30 23.67 25.36
CA SER A 626 -4.88 23.01 24.18
C SER A 626 -4.48 21.55 24.07
N ILE A 627 -3.23 21.19 24.42
CA ILE A 627 -2.78 19.79 24.47
C ILE A 627 -3.65 19.01 25.47
N ILE A 628 -3.86 19.54 26.68
CA ILE A 628 -4.66 18.87 27.71
C ILE A 628 -6.11 18.73 27.25
N ARG A 629 -6.70 19.78 26.67
CA ARG A 629 -8.09 19.79 26.19
C ARG A 629 -8.34 18.77 25.07
N THR A 630 -7.39 18.64 24.15
CA THR A 630 -7.49 17.72 23.01
C THR A 630 -7.28 16.24 23.39
N SER A 631 -6.76 15.96 24.59
CA SER A 631 -6.50 14.58 25.05
C SER A 631 -7.75 13.69 25.05
N VAL A 632 -8.92 14.21 25.42
CA VAL A 632 -10.20 13.48 25.43
C VAL A 632 -10.62 13.09 24.01
N PHE A 633 -10.44 14.01 23.05
CA PHE A 633 -10.74 13.75 21.63
C PHE A 633 -9.85 12.63 21.07
N PHE A 634 -8.54 12.69 21.29
CA PHE A 634 -7.62 11.65 20.80
C PHE A 634 -7.82 10.33 21.54
N PHE A 635 -8.14 10.34 22.83
CA PHE A 635 -8.45 9.12 23.59
C PHE A 635 -9.65 8.41 22.96
N ASN A 636 -10.76 9.14 22.76
CA ASN A 636 -11.96 8.63 22.12
C ASN A 636 -11.70 8.15 20.68
N THR A 637 -10.82 8.84 19.95
CA THR A 637 -10.42 8.45 18.58
C THR A 637 -9.64 7.14 18.58
N VAL A 638 -8.71 6.93 19.53
CA VAL A 638 -7.94 5.68 19.64
C VAL A 638 -8.85 4.52 20.07
N VAL A 639 -9.76 4.72 21.02
CA VAL A 639 -10.78 3.70 21.39
C VAL A 639 -11.65 3.36 20.17
N GLN A 640 -12.06 4.36 19.38
CA GLN A 640 -12.86 4.13 18.17
C GLN A 640 -12.11 3.26 17.15
N ARG A 641 -10.82 3.54 16.95
CA ARG A 641 -9.97 2.76 16.05
C ARG A 641 -9.72 1.35 16.57
N LEU A 642 -9.54 1.18 17.88
CA LEU A 642 -9.44 -0.13 18.54
C LEU A 642 -10.70 -0.96 18.31
N CYS A 643 -11.86 -0.45 18.70
CA CYS A 643 -13.13 -1.19 18.67
C CYS A 643 -13.67 -1.34 17.25
N ILE A 644 -14.03 -0.22 16.60
CA ILE A 644 -14.72 -0.24 15.30
C ILE A 644 -13.71 -0.42 14.17
N GLY A 645 -12.60 0.32 14.19
CA GLY A 645 -11.60 0.32 13.11
C GLY A 645 -11.04 -1.07 12.82
N SER A 646 -10.58 -1.77 13.86
CA SER A 646 -10.01 -3.10 13.71
C SER A 646 -11.03 -4.15 13.22
N VAL A 647 -12.30 -4.02 13.64
CA VAL A 647 -13.38 -4.93 13.20
C VAL A 647 -13.80 -4.64 11.76
N ILE A 648 -13.76 -3.39 11.29
CA ILE A 648 -14.03 -3.06 9.88
C ILE A 648 -12.98 -3.70 8.97
N VAL A 649 -11.70 -3.74 9.38
CA VAL A 649 -10.62 -4.37 8.59
C VAL A 649 -10.90 -5.86 8.39
N ILE A 650 -11.27 -6.58 9.46
CA ILE A 650 -11.58 -8.01 9.35
C ILE A 650 -12.90 -8.26 8.62
N LEU A 651 -13.88 -7.36 8.72
CA LEU A 651 -15.20 -7.48 8.08
C LEU A 651 -15.18 -7.24 6.57
N LYS A 652 -14.22 -6.46 6.04
CA LYS A 652 -14.13 -6.11 4.61
C LYS A 652 -15.48 -5.75 3.99
N PRO A 653 -16.08 -4.61 4.37
CA PRO A 653 -17.43 -4.25 3.91
C PRO A 653 -17.52 -4.06 2.39
N SER A 654 -16.41 -3.72 1.72
CA SER A 654 -16.39 -3.43 0.27
C SER A 654 -16.84 -4.64 -0.60
N PRO A 655 -16.22 -5.83 -0.51
CA PRO A 655 -16.71 -7.02 -1.20
C PRO A 655 -18.18 -7.37 -0.90
N PHE A 656 -18.61 -7.18 0.35
CA PHE A 656 -19.98 -7.48 0.76
C PHE A 656 -21.00 -6.53 0.12
N LEU A 657 -20.77 -5.22 0.21
CA LEU A 657 -21.61 -4.20 -0.42
C LEU A 657 -21.68 -4.41 -1.93
N TYR A 658 -20.54 -4.72 -2.55
CA TYR A 658 -20.47 -5.04 -3.97
C TYR A 658 -21.31 -6.29 -4.31
N ASN A 659 -21.21 -7.35 -3.53
CA ASN A 659 -21.97 -8.58 -3.77
C ASN A 659 -23.48 -8.43 -3.51
N TRP A 660 -23.88 -7.56 -2.59
CA TRP A 660 -25.30 -7.35 -2.31
C TRP A 660 -25.97 -6.40 -3.30
N ILE A 661 -25.25 -5.36 -3.75
CA ILE A 661 -25.79 -4.31 -4.62
C ILE A 661 -25.56 -4.64 -6.11
N VAL A 662 -24.36 -5.08 -6.49
CA VAL A 662 -23.95 -5.19 -7.91
C VAL A 662 -24.05 -6.62 -8.43
N ALA A 663 -23.65 -7.62 -7.64
CA ALA A 663 -23.58 -9.01 -8.12
C ALA A 663 -24.89 -9.66 -8.58
N PRO A 664 -26.07 -9.34 -8.03
CA PRO A 664 -27.32 -9.90 -8.54
C PRO A 664 -27.67 -9.45 -9.96
N PHE A 665 -27.17 -8.28 -10.38
CA PHE A 665 -27.50 -7.66 -11.66
C PHE A 665 -26.41 -7.87 -12.74
N ALA A 666 -25.23 -8.32 -12.35
CA ALA A 666 -24.09 -8.48 -13.26
C ALA A 666 -23.79 -9.96 -13.54
N ILE A 667 -23.56 -10.28 -14.83
CA ILE A 667 -23.07 -11.59 -15.27
C ILE A 667 -21.54 -11.51 -15.34
N TYR A 668 -20.87 -12.48 -14.73
CA TYR A 668 -19.42 -12.49 -14.59
C TYR A 668 -18.77 -13.55 -15.48
N THR A 669 -17.61 -13.19 -16.04
CA THR A 669 -16.75 -14.12 -16.77
C THR A 669 -16.01 -15.01 -15.79
N ARG A 670 -15.52 -16.17 -16.26
CA ARG A 670 -14.72 -17.06 -15.42
C ARG A 670 -13.47 -16.36 -14.88
N ARG A 671 -12.80 -15.54 -15.71
CA ARG A 671 -11.69 -14.67 -15.29
C ARG A 671 -12.11 -13.73 -14.16
N GLN A 672 -13.21 -12.99 -14.33
CA GLN A 672 -13.72 -12.09 -13.29
C GLN A 672 -14.13 -12.83 -12.02
N THR A 673 -14.68 -14.05 -12.12
CA THR A 673 -14.98 -14.90 -10.97
C THR A 673 -13.70 -15.31 -10.24
N GLN A 674 -12.68 -15.78 -10.96
CA GLN A 674 -11.38 -16.11 -10.37
C GLN A 674 -10.74 -14.89 -9.70
N GLU A 675 -10.71 -13.73 -10.37
CA GLU A 675 -10.21 -12.47 -9.80
C GLU A 675 -10.93 -12.06 -8.52
N ARG A 676 -12.22 -12.40 -8.35
CA ARG A 676 -12.99 -12.16 -7.11
C ARG A 676 -12.75 -13.19 -6.02
N GLU A 677 -12.45 -14.42 -6.41
CA GLU A 677 -12.02 -15.42 -5.43
C GLU A 677 -10.68 -15.00 -4.82
N PHE A 678 -9.85 -14.26 -5.53
CA PHE A 678 -8.66 -13.67 -4.95
C PHE A 678 -8.98 -12.36 -4.20
N SER A 679 -8.50 -12.23 -2.96
CA SER A 679 -8.52 -10.93 -2.27
C SER A 679 -7.49 -10.01 -2.93
N PRO A 680 -7.77 -8.70 -3.09
CA PRO A 680 -6.77 -7.76 -3.56
C PRO A 680 -5.54 -7.76 -2.65
N PRO A 681 -4.34 -7.48 -3.18
CA PRO A 681 -3.12 -7.36 -2.39
C PRO A 681 -3.25 -6.22 -1.36
N ILE A 682 -2.53 -6.35 -0.24
CA ILE A 682 -2.54 -5.32 0.79
C ILE A 682 -1.82 -4.07 0.27
N ASP A 683 -2.50 -2.92 0.31
CA ASP A 683 -1.86 -1.64 0.03
C ASP A 683 -1.08 -1.15 1.26
N PHE A 684 0.16 -1.63 1.40
CA PHE A 684 1.05 -1.27 2.52
C PHE A 684 1.20 0.24 2.68
N GLY A 685 1.25 0.97 1.56
CA GLY A 685 1.42 2.43 1.56
C GLY A 685 0.25 3.19 2.21
N ASN A 686 -0.96 2.62 2.22
CA ASN A 686 -2.13 3.20 2.87
C ASN A 686 -2.32 2.70 4.32
N HIS A 687 -2.17 1.39 4.54
CA HIS A 687 -2.45 0.81 5.86
C HIS A 687 -1.39 1.17 6.91
N ILE A 688 -0.11 1.16 6.55
CA ILE A 688 0.99 1.40 7.50
C ILE A 688 0.92 2.79 8.15
N PRO A 689 0.76 3.91 7.41
CA PRO A 689 0.70 5.24 8.02
C PRO A 689 -0.48 5.42 8.97
N ASN A 690 -1.64 4.85 8.65
CA ASN A 690 -2.83 4.94 9.48
C ASN A 690 -2.65 4.25 10.85
N ILE A 691 -1.94 3.12 10.85
CA ILE A 691 -1.55 2.39 12.07
C ILE A 691 -0.49 3.17 12.83
N LEU A 692 0.55 3.66 12.14
CA LEU A 692 1.66 4.39 12.74
C LEU A 692 1.22 5.71 13.40
N LEU A 693 0.18 6.39 12.88
CA LEU A 693 -0.36 7.65 13.42
C LEU A 693 -0.75 7.56 14.91
N ILE A 694 -1.10 6.38 15.42
CA ILE A 694 -1.48 6.22 16.83
C ILE A 694 -0.25 6.32 17.76
N LEU A 695 0.96 6.06 17.26
CA LEU A 695 2.19 6.12 18.05
C LEU A 695 2.52 7.54 18.53
N PRO A 696 2.60 8.59 17.67
CA PRO A 696 2.86 9.94 18.16
C PRO A 696 1.79 10.42 19.14
N MET A 697 0.52 10.03 18.96
CA MET A 697 -0.55 10.30 19.93
C MET A 697 -0.24 9.61 21.27
N ALA A 698 0.10 8.32 21.24
CA ALA A 698 0.42 7.54 22.44
C ALA A 698 1.62 8.10 23.20
N LEU A 699 2.68 8.51 22.49
CA LEU A 699 3.89 9.07 23.09
C LEU A 699 3.63 10.46 23.69
N VAL A 700 3.05 11.39 22.94
CA VAL A 700 2.75 12.76 23.43
C VAL A 700 1.84 12.73 24.64
N TYR A 701 0.78 11.92 24.59
CA TYR A 701 -0.15 11.81 25.71
C TYR A 701 0.32 10.87 26.81
N SER A 702 1.43 10.16 26.68
CA SER A 702 1.94 9.27 27.75
C SER A 702 2.22 10.01 29.06
N CYS A 703 2.72 11.26 28.98
CA CYS A 703 3.00 12.09 30.15
C CYS A 703 1.77 12.89 30.62
N VAL A 704 0.85 13.21 29.71
CA VAL A 704 -0.35 14.02 30.01
C VAL A 704 -1.48 13.15 30.57
N CYS A 705 -1.79 12.05 29.88
CA CYS A 705 -2.80 11.06 30.23
C CYS A 705 -2.22 9.64 30.01
N PRO A 706 -1.58 9.06 31.03
CA PRO A 706 -0.88 7.77 30.92
C PRO A 706 -1.77 6.63 30.42
N LEU A 707 -3.07 6.65 30.72
CA LEU A 707 -4.05 5.65 30.28
C LEU A 707 -4.10 5.47 28.74
N MET A 708 -3.69 6.50 27.98
CA MET A 708 -3.56 6.40 26.52
C MET A 708 -2.65 5.25 26.08
N LEU A 709 -1.58 4.95 26.84
CA LEU A 709 -0.65 3.87 26.52
C LEU A 709 -1.30 2.49 26.58
N VAL A 710 -2.23 2.27 27.52
CA VAL A 710 -2.95 0.99 27.67
C VAL A 710 -3.88 0.76 26.49
N VAL A 711 -4.64 1.79 26.10
CA VAL A 711 -5.54 1.70 24.94
C VAL A 711 -4.75 1.51 23.65
N SER A 712 -3.62 2.22 23.51
CA SER A 712 -2.74 2.08 22.34
C SER A 712 -2.08 0.71 22.26
N TRP A 713 -1.68 0.13 23.40
CA TRP A 713 -1.19 -1.25 23.48
C TRP A 713 -2.25 -2.24 22.98
N ALA A 714 -3.49 -2.12 23.48
CA ALA A 714 -4.59 -2.98 23.05
C ALA A 714 -4.86 -2.83 21.55
N PHE A 715 -4.80 -1.60 21.01
CA PHE A 715 -4.94 -1.33 19.58
C PHE A 715 -3.91 -2.09 18.74
N TYR A 716 -2.62 -1.97 19.08
CA TYR A 716 -1.56 -2.63 18.30
C TYR A 716 -1.60 -4.16 18.45
N LEU A 717 -1.96 -4.68 19.63
CA LEU A 717 -2.13 -6.11 19.84
C LEU A 717 -3.28 -6.66 18.98
N PHE A 718 -4.43 -6.01 18.99
CA PHE A 718 -5.58 -6.46 18.20
C PHE A 718 -5.32 -6.29 16.70
N SER A 719 -4.68 -5.19 16.29
CA SER A 719 -4.22 -4.99 14.90
C SER A 719 -3.25 -6.08 14.46
N TYR A 720 -2.31 -6.50 15.32
CA TYR A 720 -1.41 -7.62 15.04
C TYR A 720 -2.18 -8.91 14.75
N LEU A 721 -3.20 -9.23 15.54
CA LEU A 721 -4.03 -10.43 15.33
C LEU A 721 -4.86 -10.34 14.04
N VAL A 722 -5.47 -9.18 13.77
CA VAL A 722 -6.29 -8.97 12.56
C VAL A 722 -5.45 -9.07 11.29
N TYR A 723 -4.32 -8.36 11.22
CA TYR A 723 -3.46 -8.42 10.03
C TYR A 723 -2.75 -9.75 9.87
N ARG A 724 -2.45 -10.46 10.97
CA ARG A 724 -1.94 -11.84 10.90
C ARG A 724 -2.99 -12.78 10.30
N ASN A 725 -4.26 -12.62 10.67
CA ASN A 725 -5.38 -13.35 10.05
C ASN A 725 -5.51 -13.03 8.57
N GLU A 726 -5.46 -11.75 8.23
CA GLU A 726 -5.61 -11.27 6.86
C GLU A 726 -4.54 -11.82 5.92
N LEU A 727 -3.27 -11.82 6.36
CA LEU A 727 -2.12 -12.33 5.58
C LEU A 727 -2.13 -13.85 5.43
N LEU A 728 -2.63 -14.59 6.41
CA LEU A 728 -2.68 -16.06 6.35
C LEU A 728 -3.88 -16.57 5.55
N TYR A 729 -5.06 -16.00 5.76
CA TYR A 729 -6.30 -16.57 5.22
C TYR A 729 -6.73 -15.93 3.89
N ALA A 730 -6.56 -14.62 3.71
CA ALA A 730 -7.25 -13.91 2.64
C ALA A 730 -6.33 -13.28 1.59
N THR A 731 -5.28 -12.57 2.02
CA THR A 731 -4.49 -11.73 1.11
C THR A 731 -3.33 -12.47 0.48
N ARG A 732 -3.03 -12.06 -0.74
CA ARG A 732 -1.88 -12.52 -1.50
C ARG A 732 -1.11 -11.29 -1.95
N ASN A 733 0.20 -11.30 -1.78
CA ASN A 733 1.05 -10.24 -2.32
C ASN A 733 1.51 -10.65 -3.72
N ASP A 734 1.29 -9.77 -4.70
CA ASP A 734 1.68 -10.02 -6.09
C ASP A 734 3.11 -9.56 -6.39
N TYR A 735 3.66 -8.66 -5.58
CA TYR A 735 5.02 -8.16 -5.67
C TYR A 735 5.63 -8.01 -4.27
N GLU A 736 6.96 -8.06 -4.22
CA GLU A 736 7.72 -7.91 -2.99
C GLU A 736 8.78 -6.82 -3.14
N SER A 737 8.77 -5.86 -2.23
CA SER A 737 9.77 -4.79 -2.14
C SER A 737 11.01 -5.18 -1.32
N GLY A 738 10.99 -6.37 -0.73
CA GLY A 738 12.05 -6.92 0.12
C GLY A 738 12.22 -6.18 1.45
N GLY A 739 11.13 -5.70 2.03
CA GLY A 739 11.06 -5.03 3.33
C GLY A 739 11.46 -3.55 3.30
N SER A 740 11.53 -2.93 2.12
CA SER A 740 11.91 -1.52 1.97
C SER A 740 11.05 -0.56 2.80
N HIS A 741 9.77 -0.88 2.97
CA HIS A 741 8.81 -0.16 3.81
C HIS A 741 9.31 0.01 5.27
N TRP A 742 10.05 -0.97 5.79
CA TRP A 742 10.54 -0.97 7.17
C TRP A 742 11.38 0.26 7.52
N LYS A 743 12.27 0.67 6.61
CA LYS A 743 13.14 1.84 6.81
C LYS A 743 12.32 3.09 7.13
N GLN A 744 11.26 3.29 6.35
CA GLN A 744 10.39 4.43 6.49
C GLN A 744 9.52 4.34 7.76
N CYS A 745 9.11 3.14 8.19
CA CYS A 745 8.45 2.96 9.47
C CYS A 745 9.35 3.37 10.65
N ILE A 746 10.62 2.94 10.65
CA ILE A 746 11.57 3.31 11.71
C ILE A 746 11.82 4.82 11.74
N ARG A 747 12.02 5.45 10.58
CA ARG A 747 12.17 6.91 10.49
C ARG A 747 10.97 7.63 11.10
N PHE A 748 9.75 7.15 10.85
CA PHE A 748 8.54 7.72 11.44
C PHE A 748 8.42 7.49 12.96
N ILE A 749 8.85 6.32 13.47
CA ILE A 749 8.89 6.03 14.91
C ILE A 749 9.85 6.98 15.62
N LEU A 750 11.05 7.18 15.08
CA LEU A 750 12.06 8.11 15.63
C LEU A 750 11.59 9.56 15.55
N PHE A 751 10.98 9.95 14.43
CA PHE A 751 10.36 11.26 14.27
C PHE A 751 9.23 11.49 15.30
N SER A 752 8.41 10.47 15.57
CA SER A 752 7.36 10.53 16.60
C SER A 752 7.95 10.70 18.01
N LEU A 753 9.11 10.09 18.28
CA LEU A 753 9.82 10.24 19.56
C LEU A 753 10.40 11.66 19.73
N LEU A 754 10.98 12.22 18.66
CA LEU A 754 11.45 13.61 18.64
C LEU A 754 10.28 14.58 18.85
N ALA A 755 9.15 14.35 18.17
CA ALA A 755 7.95 15.15 18.36
C ALA A 755 7.43 15.09 19.81
N PHE A 756 7.46 13.92 20.44
CA PHE A 756 7.12 13.76 21.85
C PHE A 756 7.99 14.64 22.75
N GLN A 757 9.31 14.63 22.57
CA GLN A 757 10.24 15.43 23.37
C GLN A 757 10.02 16.93 23.17
N VAL A 758 9.81 17.37 21.92
CA VAL A 758 9.55 18.79 21.61
C VAL A 758 8.24 19.26 22.21
N ILE A 759 7.16 18.49 22.06
CA ILE A 759 5.84 18.86 22.58
C ILE A 759 5.84 18.87 24.12
N THR A 760 6.48 17.89 24.76
CA THR A 760 6.62 17.88 26.22
C THR A 760 7.50 19.00 26.74
N ALA A 761 8.57 19.37 26.03
CA ALA A 761 9.36 20.55 26.37
C ALA A 761 8.50 21.83 26.30
N ILE A 762 7.74 22.04 25.22
CA ILE A 762 6.83 23.19 25.08
C ILE A 762 5.79 23.20 26.21
N LEU A 763 5.25 22.04 26.59
CA LEU A 763 4.32 21.93 27.72
C LEU A 763 4.95 22.37 29.05
N THR A 764 6.22 22.02 29.31
CA THR A 764 6.91 22.50 30.53
C THR A 764 7.20 24.00 30.50
N PHE A 765 7.47 24.56 29.33
CA PHE A 765 7.63 26.01 29.15
C PHE A 765 6.33 26.75 29.42
N SER A 766 5.18 26.20 28.97
CA SER A 766 3.85 26.74 29.22
C SER A 766 3.48 26.88 30.70
N VAL A 767 4.15 26.15 31.60
CA VAL A 767 3.91 26.18 33.05
C VAL A 767 5.06 26.88 33.79
N GLU A 768 5.86 27.67 33.08
CA GLU A 768 6.98 28.48 33.61
C GLU A 768 8.10 27.66 34.27
N MET A 769 8.18 26.36 33.96
CA MET A 769 9.20 25.44 34.49
C MET A 769 10.46 25.42 33.62
N TYR A 770 11.13 26.57 33.52
CA TYR A 770 12.25 26.78 32.59
C TYR A 770 13.42 25.80 32.79
N ALA A 771 13.75 25.42 34.04
CA ALA A 771 14.83 24.48 34.33
C ALA A 771 14.58 23.08 33.73
N VAL A 772 13.33 22.62 33.76
CA VAL A 772 12.91 21.34 33.18
C VAL A 772 12.95 21.43 31.66
N PHE A 773 12.50 22.55 31.08
CA PHE A 773 12.56 22.81 29.64
C PHE A 773 14.00 22.73 29.10
N TYR A 774 14.96 23.44 29.70
CA TYR A 774 16.35 23.41 29.24
C TYR A 774 16.98 22.01 29.33
N SER A 775 16.51 21.18 30.26
CA SER A 775 16.97 19.79 30.41
C SER A 775 16.50 18.86 29.28
N PHE A 776 15.47 19.23 28.50
CA PHE A 776 15.05 18.46 27.33
C PHE A 776 15.92 18.70 26.09
N LEU A 777 16.64 19.84 25.99
CA LEU A 777 17.44 20.17 24.81
C LEU A 777 18.56 19.13 24.53
N PRO A 778 19.35 18.69 25.53
CA PRO A 778 20.33 17.61 25.31
C PRO A 778 19.69 16.30 24.88
N LEU A 779 18.51 15.97 25.41
CA LEU A 779 17.79 14.73 25.09
C LEU A 779 17.31 14.72 23.63
N ILE A 780 16.79 15.86 23.14
CA ILE A 780 16.38 16.05 21.74
C ILE A 780 17.60 15.91 20.82
N PHE A 781 18.70 16.58 21.17
CA PHE A 781 19.94 16.51 20.40
C PHE A 781 20.49 15.08 20.33
N LEU A 782 20.56 14.37 21.45
CA LEU A 782 21.00 12.97 21.52
C LEU A 782 20.14 12.08 20.62
N THR A 783 18.82 12.26 20.66
CA THR A 783 17.87 11.45 19.88
C THR A 783 18.01 11.72 18.39
N PHE A 784 18.24 12.99 18.01
CA PHE A 784 18.51 13.37 16.63
C PHE A 784 19.82 12.75 16.11
N VAL A 785 20.91 12.88 16.87
CA VAL A 785 22.21 12.26 16.53
C VAL A 785 22.09 10.74 16.43
N PHE A 786 21.37 10.10 17.35
CA PHE A 786 21.13 8.66 17.27
C PHE A 786 20.31 8.26 16.03
N SER A 787 19.27 9.03 15.70
CA SER A 787 18.46 8.79 14.50
C SER A 787 19.29 8.87 13.23
N GLU A 788 20.14 9.90 13.09
CA GLU A 788 21.02 10.00 11.93
C GLU A 788 22.14 8.96 11.94
N GLY A 789 22.68 8.62 13.12
CA GLY A 789 23.62 7.51 13.27
C GLY A 789 23.03 6.18 12.80
N LEU A 790 21.77 5.88 13.15
CA LEU A 790 21.07 4.70 12.67
C LEU A 790 20.90 4.71 11.15
N ASN A 791 20.49 5.84 10.57
CA ASN A 791 20.38 5.96 9.11
C ASN A 791 21.73 5.67 8.45
N MET A 792 22.81 6.35 8.89
CA MET A 792 24.14 6.22 8.29
C MET A 792 24.71 4.80 8.39
N ILE A 793 24.55 4.13 9.53
CA ILE A 793 25.08 2.76 9.74
C ILE A 793 24.31 1.74 8.91
N PHE A 794 22.98 1.83 8.91
CA PHE A 794 22.14 0.74 8.40
C PHE A 794 21.67 0.92 6.96
N GLU A 795 21.63 2.15 6.42
CA GLU A 795 21.11 2.40 5.07
C GLU A 795 21.93 1.67 4.00
N ASN A 796 23.26 1.79 4.07
CA ASN A 796 24.20 1.07 3.21
C ASN A 796 24.03 -0.45 3.32
N SER A 797 23.90 -0.95 4.56
CA SER A 797 23.72 -2.37 4.86
C SER A 797 22.36 -2.92 4.41
N CYS A 798 21.38 -2.08 4.08
CA CYS A 798 20.07 -2.53 3.60
C CYS A 798 19.94 -2.44 2.08
N GLU A 799 20.82 -1.69 1.43
CA GLU A 799 20.78 -1.45 -0.01
C GLU A 799 21.77 -2.29 -0.77
N ASN A 800 22.94 -2.52 -0.19
CA ASN A 800 24.08 -3.12 -0.87
C ASN A 800 24.32 -4.55 -0.36
N PHE A 801 24.70 -5.42 -1.30
CA PHE A 801 25.13 -6.79 -1.02
C PHE A 801 26.61 -6.81 -0.58
N PRO A 802 27.00 -7.59 0.44
CA PRO A 802 28.38 -7.65 0.91
C PRO A 802 29.30 -8.30 -0.12
N MET A 803 30.53 -7.78 -0.23
CA MET A 803 31.59 -8.35 -1.08
C MET A 803 32.52 -9.30 -0.29
N ASN A 804 32.24 -9.52 0.99
CA ASN A 804 33.08 -10.32 1.87
C ASN A 804 32.86 -11.81 1.59
N ALA A 805 33.85 -12.47 0.97
CA ALA A 805 33.78 -13.86 0.56
C ALA A 805 33.27 -14.86 1.63
N PRO A 806 33.71 -14.83 2.91
CA PRO A 806 33.15 -15.70 3.95
C PRO A 806 31.67 -15.42 4.26
N GLU A 807 31.24 -14.16 4.28
CA GLU A 807 29.84 -13.80 4.50
C GLU A 807 28.97 -14.21 3.32
N GLU A 808 29.45 -13.96 2.10
CA GLU A 808 28.82 -14.42 0.86
C GLU A 808 28.65 -15.94 0.87
N ARG A 809 29.71 -16.70 1.20
CA ARG A 809 29.62 -18.17 1.35
C ARG A 809 28.64 -18.61 2.44
N PHE A 810 28.46 -17.81 3.49
CA PHE A 810 27.45 -18.09 4.51
C PHE A 810 26.04 -17.84 3.98
N LEU A 811 25.82 -16.70 3.33
CA LEU A 811 24.55 -16.33 2.71
C LEU A 811 24.17 -17.35 1.64
N ASP A 812 25.09 -17.74 0.77
CA ASP A 812 24.90 -18.74 -0.29
C ASP A 812 24.56 -20.12 0.26
N ARG A 813 25.24 -20.57 1.31
CA ARG A 813 24.91 -21.86 1.95
C ARG A 813 23.51 -21.82 2.55
N PHE A 814 23.14 -20.70 3.18
CA PHE A 814 21.80 -20.52 3.71
C PHE A 814 20.75 -20.49 2.60
N SER A 815 20.96 -19.71 1.55
CA SER A 815 20.01 -19.55 0.45
C SER A 815 19.84 -20.86 -0.31
N LYS A 816 20.91 -21.62 -0.58
CA LYS A 816 20.82 -22.96 -1.16
C LYS A 816 19.98 -23.90 -0.30
N LYS A 817 20.27 -24.00 0.99
CA LYS A 817 19.49 -24.83 1.92
C LYS A 817 18.01 -24.40 1.96
N ALA A 818 17.74 -23.10 2.00
CA ALA A 818 16.38 -22.57 2.03
C ALA A 818 15.62 -22.83 0.70
N LEU A 819 16.31 -22.75 -0.45
CA LEU A 819 15.74 -23.09 -1.75
C LEU A 819 15.45 -24.59 -1.87
N GLU A 820 16.33 -25.45 -1.35
CA GLU A 820 16.10 -26.91 -1.29
C GLU A 820 14.86 -27.24 -0.45
N GLU A 821 14.75 -26.63 0.74
CA GLU A 821 13.57 -26.78 1.59
C GLU A 821 12.31 -26.28 0.88
N ARG A 822 12.39 -25.16 0.15
CA ARG A 822 11.26 -24.62 -0.63
C ARG A 822 10.88 -25.48 -1.81
N HIS A 823 11.84 -26.01 -2.54
CA HIS A 823 11.58 -26.90 -3.66
C HIS A 823 10.91 -28.19 -3.18
N LYS A 824 11.36 -28.72 -2.02
CA LYS A 824 10.69 -29.83 -1.35
C LYS A 824 9.25 -29.48 -0.97
N ILE A 825 9.03 -28.29 -0.37
CA ILE A 825 7.67 -27.82 -0.04
C ILE A 825 6.82 -27.70 -1.31
N LEU A 826 7.33 -27.13 -2.40
CA LEU A 826 6.61 -26.97 -3.66
C LEU A 826 6.23 -28.31 -4.29
N GLY A 827 7.16 -29.28 -4.32
CA GLY A 827 6.89 -30.61 -4.84
C GLY A 827 5.89 -31.39 -3.98
N GLU A 828 5.91 -31.19 -2.67
CA GLU A 828 4.89 -31.74 -1.77
C GLU A 828 3.54 -31.02 -1.97
N TRP A 829 3.53 -29.72 -2.25
CA TRP A 829 2.34 -28.85 -2.31
C TRP A 829 1.39 -29.19 -3.46
N LYS A 830 0.57 -30.22 -3.30
CA LYS A 830 -0.51 -30.58 -4.24
C LYS A 830 -1.78 -29.76 -3.95
N GLU A 831 -2.30 -29.07 -4.96
CA GLU A 831 -3.61 -28.39 -4.87
C GLU A 831 -4.70 -29.30 -5.46
N ILE A 832 -5.87 -29.34 -4.82
CA ILE A 832 -7.00 -30.14 -5.32
C ILE A 832 -7.57 -29.44 -6.56
N GLY A 833 -7.59 -30.13 -7.71
CA GLY A 833 -8.09 -29.59 -8.99
C GLY A 833 -7.04 -29.01 -9.94
N GLU A 834 -5.77 -29.41 -9.83
CA GLU A 834 -4.71 -29.07 -10.81
C GLU A 834 -4.81 -29.90 -12.11
N GLU A 835 -5.97 -29.92 -12.73
CA GLU A 835 -6.09 -30.38 -14.12
C GLU A 835 -5.68 -29.22 -15.06
N VAL A 836 -5.04 -29.56 -16.19
CA VAL A 836 -4.74 -28.57 -17.24
C VAL A 836 -6.07 -27.95 -17.67
N ASP A 837 -6.20 -26.63 -17.52
CA ASP A 837 -7.46 -25.93 -17.79
C ASP A 837 -7.81 -26.01 -19.28
N GLU A 838 -8.65 -26.98 -19.65
CA GLU A 838 -8.96 -27.28 -21.05
C GLU A 838 -9.69 -26.13 -21.77
N ASP A 839 -10.33 -25.23 -21.02
CA ASP A 839 -11.16 -24.15 -21.52
C ASP A 839 -10.40 -22.82 -21.73
N VAL A 840 -9.07 -22.84 -21.70
CA VAL A 840 -8.23 -21.70 -22.06
C VAL A 840 -7.85 -21.81 -23.54
N LEU A 841 -8.14 -20.76 -24.31
CA LEU A 841 -7.82 -20.67 -25.74
C LEU A 841 -6.84 -19.51 -25.99
N PRO A 842 -5.59 -19.78 -26.40
CA PRO A 842 -4.65 -18.71 -26.76
C PRO A 842 -5.08 -18.02 -28.06
N ILE A 843 -4.93 -16.70 -28.12
CA ILE A 843 -5.37 -15.88 -29.26
C ILE A 843 -4.55 -16.13 -30.52
N SER A 844 -3.28 -16.52 -30.36
CA SER A 844 -2.40 -16.91 -31.47
C SER A 844 -3.04 -17.99 -32.34
N GLU A 845 -3.72 -18.97 -31.73
CA GLU A 845 -4.34 -20.09 -32.43
C GLU A 845 -5.60 -19.71 -33.23
N LEU A 846 -6.20 -18.54 -32.98
CA LEU A 846 -7.29 -17.99 -33.79
C LEU A 846 -6.77 -17.32 -35.07
N GLY A 847 -5.46 -17.39 -35.37
CA GLY A 847 -4.81 -16.70 -36.48
C GLY A 847 -4.55 -15.22 -36.19
N PHE A 848 -4.66 -14.81 -34.93
CA PHE A 848 -4.33 -13.48 -34.44
C PHE A 848 -2.96 -13.51 -33.80
N GLU A 849 -1.94 -13.75 -34.60
CA GLU A 849 -0.56 -13.79 -34.13
C GLU A 849 0.02 -12.37 -34.00
N ASP A 850 0.62 -12.09 -32.85
CA ASP A 850 1.66 -11.07 -32.77
C ASP A 850 2.92 -11.61 -33.46
N LYS A 851 3.79 -10.74 -34.01
CA LYS A 851 5.12 -11.13 -34.51
C LYS A 851 5.79 -12.13 -33.56
N THR A 852 6.24 -13.26 -34.11
CA THR A 852 7.05 -14.25 -33.39
C THR A 852 8.31 -13.56 -32.90
N SER A 853 8.46 -13.42 -31.58
CA SER A 853 9.68 -12.83 -31.03
C SER A 853 10.85 -13.78 -31.33
N GLU A 854 11.92 -13.27 -31.92
CA GLU A 854 13.25 -13.85 -31.66
C GLU A 854 13.40 -13.90 -30.15
N LEU A 855 13.65 -15.09 -29.60
CA LEU A 855 13.80 -15.33 -28.16
C LEU A 855 15.04 -14.57 -27.64
N THR A 856 14.90 -13.27 -27.38
CA THR A 856 15.83 -12.59 -26.48
C THR A 856 15.66 -13.27 -25.13
N LYS A 857 16.71 -13.93 -24.64
CA LYS A 857 16.72 -14.69 -23.37
C LYS A 857 16.40 -13.85 -22.12
N SER A 858 16.19 -12.54 -22.24
CA SER A 858 15.94 -11.67 -21.10
C SER A 858 14.51 -11.82 -20.56
N TYR A 859 14.38 -11.86 -19.23
CA TYR A 859 13.08 -11.84 -18.55
C TYR A 859 12.44 -10.44 -18.51
N TYR A 860 13.25 -9.38 -18.67
CA TYR A 860 12.78 -8.00 -18.82
C TYR A 860 12.40 -7.74 -20.28
N LYS A 861 11.25 -8.28 -20.68
CA LYS A 861 10.77 -8.15 -22.05
C LYS A 861 10.09 -6.80 -22.24
N ASP A 862 10.70 -5.93 -23.05
CA ASP A 862 10.07 -4.70 -23.52
C ASP A 862 8.77 -5.06 -24.26
N PRO A 863 7.63 -4.36 -24.00
CA PRO A 863 6.39 -4.61 -24.71
C PRO A 863 6.51 -4.61 -26.24
N SER A 864 7.47 -3.86 -26.80
CA SER A 864 7.76 -3.82 -28.24
C SER A 864 8.28 -5.14 -28.80
N THR A 865 9.14 -5.83 -28.06
CA THR A 865 9.80 -7.09 -28.48
C THR A 865 9.10 -8.33 -27.97
N SER A 866 8.31 -8.21 -26.89
CA SER A 866 7.59 -9.33 -26.29
C SER A 866 6.43 -9.83 -27.16
N MET A 867 6.27 -11.16 -27.25
CA MET A 867 4.99 -11.75 -27.66
C MET A 867 3.94 -11.46 -26.60
N SER A 868 2.88 -10.77 -26.98
CA SER A 868 1.78 -10.49 -26.08
C SER A 868 0.74 -11.60 -26.21
N ILE A 869 0.93 -12.68 -25.45
CA ILE A 869 0.05 -13.85 -25.44
C ILE A 869 -1.21 -13.49 -24.63
N GLY A 870 -2.25 -13.04 -25.33
CA GLY A 870 -3.58 -12.97 -24.73
C GLY A 870 -4.26 -14.33 -24.80
N ASN A 871 -4.91 -14.74 -23.71
CA ASN A 871 -5.71 -15.96 -23.66
C ASN A 871 -7.18 -15.57 -23.47
N ILE A 872 -8.09 -16.28 -24.13
CA ILE A 872 -9.53 -16.23 -23.88
C ILE A 872 -9.85 -17.34 -22.88
N ILE A 873 -10.42 -16.97 -21.74
CA ILE A 873 -10.85 -17.93 -20.70
C ILE A 873 -12.34 -18.17 -20.86
N LEU A 874 -12.70 -19.37 -21.32
CA LEU A 874 -14.08 -19.75 -21.56
C LEU A 874 -14.75 -20.28 -20.26
N PRO A 875 -16.10 -20.34 -20.21
CA PRO A 875 -16.82 -20.97 -19.12
C PRO A 875 -16.33 -22.40 -18.85
N GLN A 876 -16.44 -22.86 -17.60
CA GLN A 876 -15.98 -24.20 -17.23
C GLN A 876 -16.74 -25.29 -18.01
N ASN A 877 -15.98 -26.26 -18.52
CA ASN A 877 -16.40 -27.34 -19.41
C ASN A 877 -17.04 -26.85 -20.71
N PHE A 878 -16.68 -25.65 -21.20
CA PHE A 878 -17.23 -25.07 -22.42
C PHE A 878 -17.10 -26.03 -23.59
N TYR A 879 -15.91 -26.57 -23.86
CA TYR A 879 -15.68 -27.42 -25.02
C TYR A 879 -16.48 -28.73 -24.93
N LYS A 880 -16.49 -29.34 -23.75
CA LYS A 880 -17.26 -30.56 -23.46
C LYS A 880 -18.77 -30.33 -23.67
N ILE A 881 -19.30 -29.22 -23.16
CA ILE A 881 -20.73 -28.87 -23.28
C ILE A 881 -21.09 -28.58 -24.74
N VAL A 882 -20.31 -27.77 -25.46
CA VAL A 882 -20.62 -27.44 -26.86
C VAL A 882 -20.55 -28.68 -27.74
N HIS A 883 -19.55 -29.55 -27.54
CA HIS A 883 -19.45 -30.82 -28.23
C HIS A 883 -20.64 -31.74 -27.91
N PHE A 884 -21.02 -31.83 -26.64
CA PHE A 884 -22.19 -32.59 -26.21
C PHE A 884 -23.48 -32.10 -26.88
N LEU A 885 -23.73 -30.79 -26.85
CA LEU A 885 -24.89 -30.19 -27.50
C LEU A 885 -24.90 -30.46 -29.02
N ARG A 886 -23.73 -30.38 -29.67
CA ARG A 886 -23.61 -30.67 -31.10
C ARG A 886 -23.86 -32.13 -31.43
N SER A 887 -23.36 -33.07 -30.66
CA SER A 887 -23.42 -34.50 -31.00
C SER A 887 -24.77 -35.12 -30.62
N PHE A 888 -25.30 -34.77 -29.44
CA PHE A 888 -26.42 -35.51 -28.84
C PHE A 888 -27.79 -34.84 -28.96
N ASP A 889 -27.89 -33.56 -29.36
CA ASP A 889 -29.19 -32.86 -29.52
C ASP A 889 -29.93 -33.32 -30.78
N LYS A 890 -30.72 -34.39 -30.74
CA LYS A 890 -31.35 -35.00 -31.94
C LYS A 890 -32.22 -34.01 -32.72
N ASN A 891 -32.89 -33.08 -32.05
CA ASN A 891 -33.83 -32.13 -32.66
C ASN A 891 -33.21 -30.77 -33.04
N ASP A 892 -31.88 -30.59 -32.90
CA ASP A 892 -31.17 -29.32 -33.20
C ASP A 892 -31.84 -28.08 -32.56
N LEU A 893 -32.28 -28.21 -31.31
CA LEU A 893 -32.94 -27.14 -30.55
C LEU A 893 -32.05 -25.89 -30.45
N PHE A 894 -30.74 -26.09 -30.39
CA PHE A 894 -29.76 -25.01 -30.25
C PHE A 894 -29.17 -24.53 -31.59
N GLY A 895 -29.49 -25.20 -32.71
CA GLY A 895 -29.00 -24.80 -34.03
C GLY A 895 -27.52 -25.08 -34.30
N LEU A 896 -26.89 -25.96 -33.52
CA LEU A 896 -25.45 -26.26 -33.54
C LEU A 896 -25.07 -27.42 -34.46
N LYS A 897 -26.03 -28.18 -35.01
CA LYS A 897 -25.76 -29.39 -35.82
C LYS A 897 -25.54 -29.14 -37.31
N LYS A 898 -26.02 -28.03 -37.87
CA LYS A 898 -26.01 -27.78 -39.32
C LYS A 898 -24.65 -27.38 -39.88
#